data_AF-A0A565CVA2-F1
#
_entry.id   AF-A0A565CVA2-F1
#
_cell.length_a   1.000
_cell.length_b   1.000
_cell.length_c   1.000
_cell.angle_alpha   90.00
_cell.angle_beta   90.00
_cell.angle_gamma   90.00
#
_symmetry.space_group_name_H-M   'P 1'
#
loop_
_entity.id
_entity.type
_entity.pdbx_description
1 polymer ?
#
loop_
_entity_poly.entity_id
_entity_poly.type
_entity_poly.pdbx_seq_one_letter_code
_entity_poly.pdbx_strand_id
1 'polypeptide(L)'
;METSFLEDDEGKLRLATAKGFLANGNHIKALEIFEDMILDHSEDTNAWYLRLQQGKVFEELADNAENPDVKFAYLLGSVECFSEDHGSSPSCAHSLYRLAGQIGSRFYYKKSEEKAKQGLSVTHPDGSASVSELSLEEQILMNEKNSGLNDLIEVAESMIALGCPIQNGETKVWESKKSTDPLKNEKKELRSFWLGLDIKIKRDLLKVSIEELLSFTEGVHNRKGLEALEEILTSAREDRKWTFWMCRTLCSKKFSSAEECRNHLEQEHDADFKPSSEKDMVKRIGKNWARKISAGAWEPVDVVAAVEMIKNPLADVKTFKSNSGWSKQWPLAVDEERRKLLKEIKSFLMLIRDHKILSSSIRNWLISFPVRHLGKLEVSEQTLDDFHLVETPQSICFLECHDLIHIRDILENIKCERDDGTDLVCRAVDSFLDRTRVNEKMDFDPEFSILLLDKRLLKSKCAPLDDEGTVNVFDPDNHYAEAHAKGDDFISWLVDYSSVDKFFPRPIREHNLDIWVAVLRAVQFTCRTLGTKYAKKVQVLDYDAALTVIENLCKSEDERRRNLQEEQWNRYASLLCDRCKQSVTGYSLGTESLLCAVRDVLERASYPTYDFTDLKDCLDLRHERKSLSDDLVLESIMLLKLMVTYKVH
;
A
#
# COMPACT_ATOMS: atom_id res chain seq x y z
N MET A 1 16.59 -12.45 -33.54
CA MET A 1 16.29 -13.47 -32.53
C MET A 1 17.50 -13.48 -31.64
N GLU A 2 17.45 -12.71 -30.55
CA GLU A 2 18.55 -12.66 -29.59
C GLU A 2 18.71 -14.06 -28.98
N THR A 3 19.94 -14.54 -28.91
CA THR A 3 20.28 -15.83 -28.30
C THR A 3 20.03 -15.74 -26.81
N SER A 4 19.38 -16.75 -26.23
CA SER A 4 19.05 -16.73 -24.81
C SER A 4 20.32 -16.68 -23.95
N PHE A 5 20.29 -16.02 -22.79
CA PHE A 5 21.43 -15.95 -21.86
C PHE A 5 21.86 -17.35 -21.35
N LEU A 6 20.98 -18.34 -21.45
CA LEU A 6 21.29 -19.74 -21.15
C LEU A 6 22.05 -20.46 -22.26
N GLU A 7 22.12 -19.88 -23.45
CA GLU A 7 22.83 -20.42 -24.62
C GLU A 7 24.15 -19.69 -24.87
N ASP A 8 24.20 -18.40 -24.51
CA ASP A 8 25.40 -17.57 -24.56
C ASP A 8 26.40 -17.87 -23.42
N ASP A 9 27.70 -17.78 -23.72
CA ASP A 9 28.78 -18.10 -22.79
C ASP A 9 28.95 -17.03 -21.70
N GLU A 10 28.69 -15.76 -22.02
CA GLU A 10 28.75 -14.66 -21.06
C GLU A 10 27.60 -14.76 -20.04
N GLY A 11 26.37 -15.01 -20.53
CA GLY A 11 25.20 -15.25 -19.68
C GLY A 11 25.38 -16.44 -18.72
N LYS A 12 25.90 -17.58 -19.21
CA LYS A 12 26.23 -18.75 -18.38
C LYS A 12 27.28 -18.43 -17.33
N LEU A 13 28.32 -17.69 -17.69
CA LEU A 13 29.40 -17.33 -16.78
C LEU A 13 28.90 -16.42 -15.64
N ARG A 14 28.08 -15.42 -15.96
CA ARG A 14 27.46 -14.53 -14.96
C ARG A 14 26.56 -15.33 -14.01
N LEU A 15 25.74 -16.24 -14.54
CA LEU A 15 24.90 -17.11 -13.72
C LEU A 15 25.72 -18.02 -12.80
N ALA A 16 26.79 -18.64 -13.30
CA ALA A 16 27.69 -19.47 -12.51
C ALA A 16 28.38 -18.66 -11.40
N THR A 17 28.77 -17.42 -11.71
CA THR A 17 29.38 -16.48 -10.75
C THR A 17 28.40 -16.11 -9.63
N ALA A 18 27.15 -15.78 -9.97
CA ALA A 18 26.11 -15.51 -8.98
C ALA A 18 25.87 -16.70 -8.04
N LYS A 19 25.78 -17.92 -8.58
CA LYS A 19 25.66 -19.16 -7.80
C LYS A 19 26.89 -19.38 -6.90
N GLY A 20 28.09 -19.07 -7.37
CA GLY A 20 29.31 -19.10 -6.57
C GLY A 20 29.26 -18.14 -5.38
N PHE A 21 28.70 -16.94 -5.54
CA PHE A 21 28.49 -16.02 -4.43
C PHE A 21 27.46 -16.54 -3.42
N LEU A 22 26.36 -17.16 -3.87
CA LEU A 22 25.38 -17.79 -2.99
C LEU A 22 25.99 -18.93 -2.17
N ALA A 23 26.77 -19.81 -2.80
CA ALA A 23 27.44 -20.91 -2.10
C ALA A 23 28.40 -20.41 -1.00
N ASN A 24 28.91 -19.19 -1.14
CA ASN A 24 29.76 -18.53 -0.15
C ASN A 24 28.99 -17.64 0.85
N GLY A 25 27.65 -17.65 0.82
CA GLY A 25 26.80 -16.84 1.69
C GLY A 25 26.81 -15.34 1.38
N ASN A 26 27.24 -14.94 0.18
CA ASN A 26 27.26 -13.54 -0.24
C ASN A 26 26.03 -13.21 -1.09
N HIS A 27 24.87 -13.08 -0.43
CA HIS A 27 23.58 -12.82 -1.08
C HIS A 27 23.55 -11.48 -1.81
N ILE A 28 24.23 -10.45 -1.29
CA ILE A 28 24.26 -9.10 -1.89
C ILE A 28 24.88 -9.15 -3.30
N LYS A 29 26.07 -9.73 -3.44
CA LYS A 29 26.73 -9.81 -4.76
C LYS A 29 25.98 -10.70 -5.75
N ALA A 30 25.34 -11.76 -5.24
CA ALA A 30 24.48 -12.59 -6.09
C ALA A 30 23.27 -11.79 -6.60
N LEU A 31 22.61 -11.01 -5.73
CA LEU A 31 21.48 -10.16 -6.10
C LEU A 31 21.88 -9.05 -7.07
N GLU A 32 23.08 -8.45 -6.95
CA GLU A 32 23.59 -7.50 -7.94
C GLU A 32 23.64 -8.13 -9.33
N ILE A 33 24.26 -9.31 -9.45
CA ILE A 33 24.37 -10.00 -10.74
C ILE A 33 22.99 -10.39 -11.27
N PHE A 34 22.09 -10.89 -10.42
CA PHE A 34 20.74 -11.25 -10.85
C PHE A 34 19.94 -10.03 -11.30
N GLU A 35 20.01 -8.90 -10.61
CA GLU A 35 19.34 -7.67 -11.05
C GLU A 35 19.88 -7.22 -12.40
N ASP A 36 21.21 -7.15 -12.57
CA ASP A 36 21.79 -6.76 -13.84
C ASP A 36 21.37 -7.72 -14.97
N MET A 37 21.38 -9.03 -14.74
CA MET A 37 20.95 -10.01 -15.75
C MET A 37 19.45 -9.95 -16.07
N ILE A 38 18.59 -9.71 -15.07
CA ILE A 38 17.14 -9.55 -15.27
C ILE A 38 16.86 -8.34 -16.15
N LEU A 39 17.66 -7.28 -15.99
CA LEU A 39 17.54 -6.06 -16.79
C LEU A 39 18.05 -6.27 -18.21
N ASP A 40 19.22 -6.91 -18.37
CA ASP A 40 19.82 -7.19 -19.68
C ASP A 40 18.98 -8.16 -20.53
N HIS A 41 18.20 -9.03 -19.87
CA HIS A 41 17.46 -10.12 -20.50
C HIS A 41 15.97 -10.09 -20.18
N SER A 42 15.37 -8.91 -19.97
CA SER A 42 13.96 -8.79 -19.57
C SER A 42 12.98 -9.35 -20.61
N GLU A 43 13.36 -9.36 -21.88
CA GLU A 43 12.57 -9.91 -23.01
C GLU A 43 12.92 -11.38 -23.35
N ASP A 44 13.90 -11.97 -22.65
CA ASP A 44 14.33 -13.36 -22.87
C ASP A 44 13.24 -14.32 -22.36
N THR A 45 12.95 -15.37 -23.13
CA THR A 45 11.99 -16.41 -22.76
C THR A 45 12.40 -17.16 -21.49
N ASN A 46 13.67 -17.13 -21.10
CA ASN A 46 14.21 -17.74 -19.89
C ASN A 46 14.38 -16.77 -18.71
N ALA A 47 13.94 -15.51 -18.82
CA ALA A 47 14.04 -14.52 -17.74
C ALA A 47 13.37 -14.97 -16.43
N TRP A 48 12.33 -15.81 -16.53
CA TRP A 48 11.67 -16.44 -15.39
C TRP A 48 12.64 -17.21 -14.49
N TYR A 49 13.71 -17.79 -15.04
CA TYR A 49 14.69 -18.55 -14.27
C TYR A 49 15.50 -17.63 -13.35
N LEU A 50 15.84 -16.42 -13.82
CA LEU A 50 16.55 -15.43 -13.00
C LEU A 50 15.66 -14.93 -11.85
N ARG A 51 14.38 -14.67 -12.15
CA ARG A 51 13.37 -14.35 -11.12
C ARG A 51 13.23 -15.48 -10.10
N LEU A 52 13.20 -16.73 -10.55
CA LEU A 52 13.18 -17.90 -9.67
C LEU A 52 14.41 -17.94 -8.75
N GLN A 53 15.63 -17.69 -9.26
CA GLN A 53 16.83 -17.65 -8.41
C GLN A 53 16.75 -16.52 -7.39
N GLN A 54 16.34 -15.31 -7.82
CA GLN A 54 16.16 -14.18 -6.92
C GLN A 54 15.15 -14.48 -5.80
N GLY A 55 14.02 -15.11 -6.12
CA GLY A 55 13.03 -15.48 -5.11
C GLY A 55 13.58 -16.49 -4.09
N LYS A 56 14.41 -17.44 -4.52
CA LYS A 56 15.09 -18.39 -3.60
C LYS A 56 16.07 -17.69 -2.66
N VAL A 57 16.79 -16.68 -3.15
CA VAL A 57 17.68 -15.86 -2.31
C VAL A 57 16.88 -15.16 -1.22
N PHE A 58 15.70 -14.62 -1.55
CA PHE A 58 14.83 -14.00 -0.54
C PHE A 58 14.26 -15.01 0.46
N GLU A 59 13.92 -16.24 0.05
CA GLU A 59 13.50 -17.29 1.00
C GLU A 59 14.62 -17.63 2.00
N GLU A 60 15.87 -17.74 1.52
CA GLU A 60 17.04 -18.00 2.37
C GLU A 60 17.31 -16.82 3.33
N LEU A 61 17.22 -15.58 2.85
CA LEU A 61 17.33 -14.39 3.69
C LEU A 61 16.20 -14.32 4.74
N ALA A 62 14.98 -14.72 4.37
CA ALA A 62 13.85 -14.79 5.30
C ALA A 62 14.04 -15.86 6.39
N ASP A 63 14.68 -16.98 6.09
CA ASP A 63 14.99 -18.02 7.08
C ASP A 63 16.04 -17.57 8.10
N ASN A 64 16.94 -16.69 7.68
CA ASN A 64 18.01 -16.14 8.52
C ASN A 64 17.63 -14.82 9.24
N ALA A 65 16.48 -14.22 8.91
CA ALA A 65 16.06 -12.93 9.46
C ALA A 65 15.54 -13.06 10.92
N GLU A 66 16.19 -12.36 11.85
CA GLU A 66 15.75 -12.28 13.25
C GLU A 66 14.49 -11.41 13.44
N ASN A 67 14.37 -10.32 12.66
CA ASN A 67 13.24 -9.41 12.75
C ASN A 67 12.05 -9.97 11.92
N PRO A 68 10.87 -10.21 12.53
CA PRO A 68 9.71 -10.74 11.81
C PRO A 68 9.21 -9.82 10.69
N ASP A 69 9.26 -8.49 10.87
CA ASP A 69 8.83 -7.55 9.83
C ASP A 69 9.78 -7.65 8.61
N VAL A 70 11.08 -7.80 8.85
CA VAL A 70 12.10 -8.01 7.79
C VAL A 70 11.92 -9.36 7.10
N LYS A 71 11.65 -10.42 7.87
CA LYS A 71 11.30 -11.73 7.33
C LYS A 71 10.08 -11.65 6.41
N PHE A 72 9.06 -10.90 6.82
CA PHE A 72 7.86 -10.69 6.01
C PHE A 72 8.19 -10.00 4.69
N ALA A 73 9.02 -8.95 4.71
CA ALA A 73 9.43 -8.23 3.50
C ALA A 73 10.17 -9.14 2.50
N TYR A 74 11.10 -9.98 2.97
CA TYR A 74 11.78 -10.96 2.11
C TYR A 74 10.80 -12.00 1.53
N LEU A 75 9.92 -12.57 2.35
CA LEU A 75 8.91 -13.52 1.88
C LEU A 75 7.93 -12.90 0.87
N LEU A 76 7.54 -11.65 1.06
CA LEU A 76 6.69 -10.96 0.09
C LEU A 76 7.44 -10.68 -1.21
N GLY A 77 8.73 -10.34 -1.11
CA GLY A 77 9.63 -10.23 -2.26
C GLY A 77 9.77 -11.53 -3.04
N SER A 78 9.89 -12.68 -2.38
CA SER A 78 9.95 -14.00 -3.05
C SER A 78 8.66 -14.34 -3.77
N VAL A 79 7.50 -14.07 -3.16
CA VAL A 79 6.19 -14.27 -3.81
C VAL A 79 6.11 -13.54 -5.13
N GLU A 80 6.53 -12.28 -5.18
CA GLU A 80 6.49 -11.49 -6.40
C GLU A 80 7.38 -12.10 -7.48
N CYS A 81 8.60 -12.50 -7.13
CA CYS A 81 9.53 -13.17 -8.04
C CYS A 81 8.94 -14.47 -8.63
N PHE A 82 8.10 -15.18 -7.88
CA PHE A 82 7.46 -16.41 -8.34
C PHE A 82 6.10 -16.19 -9.04
N SER A 83 5.57 -14.97 -9.04
CA SER A 83 4.16 -14.71 -9.39
C SER A 83 3.87 -14.73 -10.89
N GLU A 84 4.85 -14.36 -11.72
CA GLU A 84 4.72 -14.17 -13.16
C GLU A 84 4.67 -15.48 -13.95
N ASP A 85 5.43 -16.47 -13.51
CA ASP A 85 5.61 -17.72 -14.25
C ASP A 85 4.76 -18.87 -13.70
N HIS A 86 4.12 -19.60 -14.63
CA HIS A 86 3.23 -20.72 -14.29
C HIS A 86 4.00 -21.88 -13.67
N GLY A 87 5.24 -22.15 -14.10
CA GLY A 87 6.11 -23.18 -13.54
C GLY A 87 6.58 -22.88 -12.12
N SER A 88 6.57 -21.60 -11.72
CA SER A 88 6.92 -21.10 -10.39
C SER A 88 5.74 -21.07 -9.41
N SER A 89 4.52 -21.42 -9.85
CA SER A 89 3.31 -21.46 -9.01
C SER A 89 3.47 -22.26 -7.71
N PRO A 90 4.15 -23.42 -7.68
CA PRO A 90 4.38 -24.18 -6.45
C PRO A 90 5.21 -23.42 -5.42
N SER A 91 6.29 -22.76 -5.84
CA SER A 91 7.12 -21.92 -4.95
C SER A 91 6.33 -20.70 -4.47
N CYS A 92 5.55 -20.08 -5.35
CA CYS A 92 4.65 -18.98 -5.02
C CYS A 92 3.64 -19.40 -3.93
N ALA A 93 3.00 -20.56 -4.09
CA ALA A 93 2.04 -21.11 -3.14
C ALA A 93 2.67 -21.33 -1.76
N HIS A 94 3.88 -21.90 -1.71
CA HIS A 94 4.59 -22.15 -0.46
C HIS A 94 4.99 -20.84 0.26
N SER A 95 5.57 -19.88 -0.46
CA SER A 95 5.89 -18.56 0.09
C SER A 95 4.63 -17.84 0.62
N LEU A 96 3.52 -17.89 -0.11
CA LEU A 96 2.22 -17.34 0.33
C LEU A 96 1.68 -18.03 1.59
N TYR A 97 1.84 -19.36 1.69
CA TYR A 97 1.45 -20.12 2.89
C TYR A 97 2.26 -19.68 4.12
N ARG A 98 3.58 -19.50 3.96
CA ARG A 98 4.47 -19.01 5.02
C ARG A 98 4.08 -17.61 5.49
N LEU A 99 3.80 -16.69 4.56
CA LEU A 99 3.28 -15.35 4.88
C LEU A 99 1.96 -15.46 5.66
N ALA A 100 1.05 -16.30 5.19
CA ALA A 100 -0.26 -16.50 5.82
C ALA A 100 -0.13 -16.96 7.27
N GLY A 101 0.74 -17.93 7.54
CA GLY A 101 0.99 -18.44 8.88
C GLY A 101 1.66 -17.42 9.80
N GLN A 102 2.55 -16.57 9.27
CA GLN A 102 3.26 -15.57 10.06
C GLN A 102 2.32 -14.51 10.64
N ILE A 103 1.30 -14.09 9.89
CA ILE A 103 0.42 -12.98 10.28
C ILE A 103 -1.04 -13.41 10.49
N GLY A 104 -1.33 -14.71 10.42
CA GLY A 104 -2.69 -15.24 10.53
C GLY A 104 -3.64 -14.74 9.43
N SER A 105 -3.13 -14.49 8.22
CA SER A 105 -3.90 -13.83 7.17
C SER A 105 -4.63 -14.82 6.27
N ARG A 106 -5.96 -14.81 6.36
CA ARG A 106 -6.87 -15.55 5.47
C ARG A 106 -6.67 -15.17 3.99
N PHE A 107 -6.31 -13.92 3.73
CA PHE A 107 -6.05 -13.43 2.37
C PHE A 107 -4.89 -14.19 1.73
N TYR A 108 -3.78 -14.35 2.45
CA TYR A 108 -2.62 -15.08 1.93
C TYR A 108 -2.86 -16.58 1.85
N TYR A 109 -3.61 -17.19 2.79
CA TYR A 109 -4.03 -18.59 2.66
C TYR A 109 -4.83 -18.83 1.38
N LYS A 110 -5.79 -17.94 1.07
CA LYS A 110 -6.58 -18.06 -0.16
C LYS A 110 -5.71 -17.93 -1.41
N LYS A 111 -4.79 -16.95 -1.46
CA LYS A 111 -3.85 -16.82 -2.58
C LYS A 111 -2.93 -18.04 -2.72
N SER A 112 -2.50 -18.61 -1.60
CA SER A 112 -1.68 -19.82 -1.55
C SER A 112 -2.41 -21.02 -2.17
N GLU A 113 -3.67 -21.23 -1.77
CA GLU A 113 -4.55 -22.25 -2.32
C GLU A 113 -4.75 -22.09 -3.84
N GLU A 114 -5.06 -20.86 -4.30
CA GLU A 114 -5.21 -20.54 -5.72
C GLU A 114 -3.95 -20.89 -6.53
N LYS A 115 -2.76 -20.51 -6.02
CA LYS A 115 -1.47 -20.82 -6.67
C LYS A 115 -1.11 -22.30 -6.60
N ALA A 116 -1.49 -23.01 -5.54
CA ALA A 116 -1.28 -24.45 -5.44
C ALA A 116 -2.13 -25.21 -6.47
N LYS A 117 -3.40 -24.84 -6.61
CA LYS A 117 -4.31 -25.37 -7.64
C LYS A 117 -3.79 -25.08 -9.05
N GLN A 118 -3.28 -23.87 -9.30
CA GLN A 118 -2.61 -23.53 -10.57
C GLN A 118 -1.39 -24.44 -10.82
N GLY A 119 -0.55 -24.68 -9.80
CA GLY A 119 0.60 -25.57 -9.88
C GLY A 119 0.23 -27.00 -10.28
N LEU A 120 -0.87 -27.53 -9.76
CA LEU A 120 -1.39 -28.85 -10.12
C LEU A 120 -1.88 -28.90 -11.57
N SER A 121 -2.58 -27.85 -12.05
CA SER A 121 -3.06 -27.79 -13.45
C SER A 121 -1.94 -27.68 -14.48
N VAL A 122 -0.82 -27.02 -14.15
CA VAL A 122 0.35 -26.96 -15.03
C VAL A 122 1.05 -28.31 -15.12
N THR A 123 0.98 -29.08 -14.03
CA THR A 123 1.55 -30.42 -13.93
C THR A 123 0.67 -31.45 -14.67
N HIS A 124 -0.62 -31.17 -14.86
CA HIS A 124 -1.56 -31.97 -15.66
C HIS A 124 -2.18 -31.13 -16.79
N PRO A 125 -1.48 -30.88 -17.92
CA PRO A 125 -2.13 -30.22 -19.05
C PRO A 125 -3.25 -31.13 -19.56
N ASP A 126 -4.48 -30.63 -19.52
CA ASP A 126 -5.66 -31.30 -20.09
C ASP A 126 -5.39 -31.64 -21.57
N GLY A 127 -4.96 -32.88 -21.81
CA GLY A 127 -5.12 -33.57 -23.08
C GLY A 127 -4.03 -33.50 -24.16
N SER A 128 -2.81 -32.98 -23.94
CA SER A 128 -1.85 -32.88 -25.07
C SER A 128 -0.40 -33.37 -24.87
N ALA A 129 0.03 -33.76 -23.67
CA ALA A 129 1.32 -34.42 -23.48
C ALA A 129 1.13 -35.63 -22.57
N SER A 130 1.33 -36.83 -23.10
CA SER A 130 1.02 -38.06 -22.38
C SER A 130 2.00 -38.24 -21.22
N VAL A 131 1.49 -38.40 -19.99
CA VAL A 131 2.23 -38.79 -18.77
C VAL A 131 3.11 -40.04 -19.00
N SER A 132 2.81 -40.82 -20.04
CA SER A 132 3.52 -42.01 -20.51
C SER A 132 4.90 -41.77 -21.14
N GLU A 133 5.35 -40.53 -21.36
CA GLU A 133 6.71 -40.24 -21.90
C GLU A 133 7.74 -39.86 -20.82
N LEU A 134 7.35 -39.72 -19.55
CA LEU A 134 8.25 -39.36 -18.45
C LEU A 134 8.96 -40.60 -17.90
N SER A 135 10.23 -40.47 -17.52
CA SER A 135 10.97 -41.51 -16.80
C SER A 135 10.34 -41.80 -15.42
N LEU A 136 10.60 -42.99 -14.87
CA LEU A 136 10.05 -43.39 -13.58
C LEU A 136 10.47 -42.43 -12.44
N GLU A 137 11.68 -41.89 -12.51
CA GLU A 137 12.22 -40.93 -11.54
C GLU A 137 11.52 -39.56 -11.63
N GLU A 138 11.21 -39.09 -12.84
CA GLU A 138 10.45 -37.86 -13.06
C GLU A 138 9.00 -38.01 -12.59
N GLN A 139 8.39 -39.18 -12.79
CA GLN A 139 7.04 -39.47 -12.28
C GLN A 139 6.98 -39.48 -10.75
N ILE A 140 7.99 -40.04 -10.07
CA ILE A 140 8.06 -40.03 -8.60
C ILE A 140 8.19 -38.60 -8.08
N LEU A 141 9.12 -37.80 -8.62
CA LEU A 141 9.32 -36.41 -8.20
C LEU A 141 8.08 -35.54 -8.44
N MET A 142 7.40 -35.75 -9.58
CA MET A 142 6.17 -35.05 -9.92
C MET A 142 5.03 -35.42 -8.96
N ASN A 143 4.90 -36.70 -8.60
CA ASN A 143 3.92 -37.16 -7.63
C ASN A 143 4.20 -36.64 -6.21
N GLU A 144 5.46 -36.62 -5.77
CA GLU A 144 5.85 -36.03 -4.48
C GLU A 144 5.54 -34.53 -4.41
N LYS A 145 5.87 -33.79 -5.49
CA LYS A 145 5.55 -32.37 -5.61
C LYS A 145 4.04 -32.12 -5.59
N ASN A 146 3.26 -32.94 -6.29
CA ASN A 146 1.80 -32.85 -6.32
C ASN A 146 1.19 -33.20 -4.96
N SER A 147 1.73 -34.20 -4.26
CA SER A 147 1.32 -34.53 -2.89
C SER A 147 1.52 -33.33 -1.97
N GLY A 148 2.70 -32.70 -2.01
CA GLY A 148 2.98 -31.52 -1.18
C GLY A 148 2.06 -30.32 -1.49
N LEU A 149 1.61 -30.17 -2.73
CA LEU A 149 0.63 -29.14 -3.11
C LEU A 149 -0.79 -29.48 -2.60
N ASN A 150 -1.20 -30.74 -2.67
CA ASN A 150 -2.49 -31.19 -2.13
C ASN A 150 -2.54 -31.00 -0.61
N ASP A 151 -1.48 -31.37 0.11
CA ASP A 151 -1.38 -31.16 1.56
C ASP A 151 -1.49 -29.66 1.91
N LEU A 152 -0.82 -28.80 1.11
CA LEU A 152 -0.88 -27.36 1.31
C LEU A 152 -2.28 -26.79 1.03
N ILE A 153 -3.00 -27.29 0.04
CA ILE A 153 -4.40 -26.93 -0.23
C ILE A 153 -5.29 -27.32 0.95
N GLU A 154 -5.18 -28.55 1.44
CA GLU A 154 -6.01 -29.03 2.57
C GLU A 154 -5.80 -28.18 3.82
N VAL A 155 -4.53 -27.88 4.15
CA VAL A 155 -4.22 -27.05 5.32
C VAL A 155 -4.70 -25.61 5.10
N ALA A 156 -4.53 -25.03 3.90
CA ALA A 156 -5.02 -23.69 3.60
C ALA A 156 -6.55 -23.61 3.71
N GLU A 157 -7.29 -24.57 3.14
CA GLU A 157 -8.75 -24.64 3.22
C GLU A 157 -9.23 -24.77 4.68
N SER A 158 -8.54 -25.57 5.49
CA SER A 158 -8.80 -25.71 6.93
C SER A 158 -8.59 -24.38 7.68
N MET A 159 -7.47 -23.70 7.44
CA MET A 159 -7.17 -22.39 8.05
C MET A 159 -8.16 -21.30 7.60
N ILE A 160 -8.64 -21.37 6.36
CA ILE A 160 -9.67 -20.48 5.81
C ILE A 160 -11.02 -20.73 6.48
N ALA A 161 -11.34 -21.97 6.87
CA ALA A 161 -12.61 -22.35 7.48
C ALA A 161 -12.66 -22.08 8.99
N LEU A 162 -11.59 -22.42 9.72
CA LEU A 162 -11.55 -22.37 11.20
C LEU A 162 -11.23 -20.98 11.75
N GLY A 163 -10.66 -20.09 10.94
CA GLY A 163 -10.14 -18.79 11.40
C GLY A 163 -8.79 -18.96 12.11
N CYS A 164 -7.86 -18.02 11.86
CA CYS A 164 -6.50 -18.12 12.39
C CYS A 164 -6.42 -17.70 13.85
N PRO A 165 -5.65 -18.41 14.70
CA PRO A 165 -5.22 -17.87 15.98
C PRO A 165 -4.30 -16.68 15.70
N ILE A 166 -4.72 -15.47 16.09
CA ILE A 166 -3.86 -14.30 16.02
C ILE A 166 -2.69 -14.53 16.98
N GLN A 167 -1.49 -14.79 16.45
CA GLN A 167 -0.27 -14.65 17.24
C GLN A 167 -0.03 -13.16 17.41
N ASN A 168 -0.54 -12.59 18.51
CA ASN A 168 -0.15 -11.26 18.97
C ASN A 168 1.34 -11.30 19.37
N GLY A 169 2.21 -11.19 18.38
CA GLY A 169 3.62 -10.91 18.58
C GLY A 169 3.74 -9.46 19.04
N GLU A 170 3.82 -9.24 20.34
CA GLU A 170 4.22 -7.95 20.91
C GLU A 170 5.47 -7.46 20.18
N THR A 171 5.37 -6.27 19.58
CA THR A 171 6.49 -5.59 18.92
C THR A 171 7.45 -5.15 20.02
N LYS A 172 8.32 -6.07 20.46
CA LYS A 172 9.46 -5.72 21.29
C LYS A 172 10.38 -4.85 20.46
N VAL A 173 10.46 -3.58 20.82
CA VAL A 173 11.56 -2.69 20.41
C VAL A 173 12.86 -3.44 20.72
N TRP A 174 13.56 -3.86 19.67
CA TRP A 174 14.84 -4.52 19.81
C TRP A 174 15.88 -3.48 20.22
N GLU A 175 16.02 -3.30 21.54
CA GLU A 175 17.18 -2.59 22.07
C GLU A 175 18.43 -3.39 21.74
N SER A 176 19.42 -2.69 21.19
CA SER A 176 20.73 -3.24 20.86
C SER A 176 21.32 -3.99 22.06
N LYS A 177 21.78 -5.22 21.83
CA LYS A 177 22.52 -6.02 22.83
C LYS A 177 23.71 -5.21 23.32
N LYS A 178 23.61 -4.62 24.51
CA LYS A 178 24.76 -4.08 25.24
C LYS A 178 25.74 -5.23 25.45
N SER A 179 26.98 -5.04 24.99
CA SER A 179 28.04 -6.02 25.15
C SER A 179 28.38 -6.22 26.63
N THR A 180 28.82 -7.43 26.95
CA THR A 180 29.14 -7.90 28.30
C THR A 180 30.47 -7.31 28.80
N ASP A 181 30.48 -6.96 30.09
CA ASP A 181 31.53 -6.34 30.92
C ASP A 181 32.95 -6.95 30.76
N PRO A 182 33.92 -6.12 30.33
CA PRO A 182 35.09 -5.79 31.18
C PRO A 182 35.31 -4.26 31.39
N LEU A 183 34.51 -3.42 30.73
CA LEU A 183 34.80 -1.99 30.43
C LEU A 183 34.40 -0.98 31.53
N LYS A 184 34.08 -1.44 32.76
CA LYS A 184 33.56 -0.55 33.82
C LYS A 184 34.62 0.30 34.52
N ASN A 185 35.86 -0.18 34.63
CA ASN A 185 36.93 0.55 35.32
C ASN A 185 37.62 1.58 34.42
N GLU A 186 37.94 1.22 33.17
CA GLU A 186 38.51 2.15 32.18
C GLU A 186 37.58 3.35 31.90
N LYS A 187 36.26 3.11 31.84
CA LYS A 187 35.25 4.16 31.67
C LYS A 187 35.25 5.18 32.82
N LYS A 188 35.60 4.79 34.06
CA LYS A 188 35.67 5.71 35.21
C LYS A 188 36.92 6.59 35.18
N GLU A 189 38.05 6.03 34.79
CA GLU A 189 39.31 6.77 34.69
C GLU A 189 39.26 7.80 33.55
N LEU A 190 38.77 7.40 32.37
CA LEU A 190 38.57 8.31 31.23
C LEU A 190 37.60 9.45 31.55
N ARG A 191 36.50 9.16 32.27
CA ARG A 191 35.55 10.19 32.73
C ARG A 191 36.21 11.17 33.70
N SER A 192 37.02 10.67 34.64
CA SER A 192 37.71 11.52 35.62
C SER A 192 38.75 12.41 34.95
N PHE A 193 39.50 11.86 33.99
CA PHE A 193 40.44 12.61 33.16
C PHE A 193 39.72 13.69 32.34
N TRP A 194 38.65 13.33 31.63
CA TRP A 194 37.84 14.27 30.86
C TRP A 194 37.28 15.41 31.71
N LEU A 195 36.74 15.12 32.90
CA LEU A 195 36.23 16.15 33.79
C LEU A 195 37.32 17.12 34.26
N GLY A 196 38.57 16.66 34.40
CA GLY A 196 39.72 17.47 34.79
C GLY A 196 40.32 18.34 33.68
N LEU A 197 39.97 18.13 32.41
CA LEU A 197 40.46 18.94 31.29
C LEU A 197 39.89 20.36 31.30
N ASP A 198 40.69 21.32 30.82
CA ASP A 198 40.24 22.69 30.60
C ASP A 198 39.17 22.77 29.51
N ILE A 199 38.24 23.72 29.64
CA ILE A 199 37.12 23.91 28.70
C ILE A 199 37.63 24.17 27.29
N LYS A 200 38.73 24.93 27.13
CA LYS A 200 39.32 25.22 25.82
C LYS A 200 39.79 23.92 25.16
N ILE A 201 40.49 23.07 25.90
CA ILE A 201 40.99 21.77 25.40
C ILE A 201 39.82 20.89 24.95
N LYS A 202 38.72 20.84 25.72
CA LYS A 202 37.53 20.07 25.34
C LYS A 202 36.88 20.56 24.04
N ARG A 203 36.86 21.88 23.81
CA ARG A 203 36.32 22.49 22.58
C ARG A 203 37.23 22.22 21.39
N ASP A 204 38.54 22.33 21.59
CA ASP A 204 39.51 22.07 20.54
C ASP A 204 39.55 20.58 20.14
N LEU A 205 39.27 19.65 21.06
CA LEU A 205 39.12 18.21 20.75
C LEU A 205 37.93 17.87 19.84
N LEU A 206 36.94 18.75 19.70
CA LEU A 206 35.83 18.57 18.76
C LEU A 206 36.10 19.15 17.36
N LYS A 207 37.26 19.78 17.18
CA LYS A 207 37.74 20.27 15.89
C LYS A 207 38.71 19.22 15.34
N VAL A 208 38.29 18.51 14.29
CA VAL A 208 39.09 17.45 13.67
C VAL A 208 39.65 17.97 12.36
N SER A 209 40.99 17.98 12.22
CA SER A 209 41.63 18.30 10.95
C SER A 209 41.30 17.22 9.92
N ILE A 210 40.83 17.64 8.75
CA ILE A 210 40.52 16.71 7.65
C ILE A 210 41.82 16.08 7.11
N GLU A 211 42.92 16.82 7.06
CA GLU A 211 44.23 16.30 6.63
C GLU A 211 44.72 15.19 7.56
N GLU A 212 44.56 15.37 8.88
CA GLU A 212 44.91 14.36 9.88
C GLU A 212 43.97 13.15 9.79
N LEU A 213 42.67 13.37 9.56
CA LEU A 213 41.68 12.32 9.40
C LEU A 213 41.95 11.47 8.14
N LEU A 214 42.30 12.09 7.02
CA LEU A 214 42.69 11.42 5.79
C LEU A 214 43.96 10.57 6.00
N SER A 215 44.98 11.17 6.62
CA SER A 215 46.25 10.48 6.93
C SER A 215 46.04 9.28 7.86
N PHE A 216 45.20 9.44 8.90
CA PHE A 216 44.82 8.35 9.80
C PHE A 216 44.08 7.24 9.06
N THR A 217 43.13 7.61 8.20
CA THR A 217 42.34 6.67 7.41
C THR A 217 43.19 5.87 6.44
N GLU A 218 44.15 6.51 5.77
CA GLU A 218 45.11 5.79 4.91
C GLU A 218 45.95 4.80 5.72
N GLY A 219 46.41 5.20 6.92
CA GLY A 219 47.20 4.35 7.80
C GLY A 219 46.45 3.13 8.34
N VAL A 220 45.14 3.25 8.59
CA VAL A 220 44.31 2.18 9.19
C VAL A 220 43.54 1.36 8.15
N HIS A 221 42.99 2.01 7.13
CA HIS A 221 42.09 1.43 6.13
C HIS A 221 42.68 1.35 4.73
N ASN A 222 43.96 1.68 4.59
CA ASN A 222 44.72 1.66 3.34
C ASN A 222 44.16 2.67 2.33
N ARG A 223 44.72 2.65 1.12
CA ARG A 223 44.28 3.51 0.02
C ARG A 223 42.78 3.42 -0.32
N LYS A 224 42.17 2.24 -0.16
CA LYS A 224 40.73 2.07 -0.41
C LYS A 224 39.87 2.86 0.57
N GLY A 225 40.26 2.90 1.84
CA GLY A 225 39.57 3.71 2.84
C GLY A 225 39.76 5.20 2.59
N LEU A 226 40.96 5.60 2.20
CA LEU A 226 41.25 6.99 1.82
C LEU A 226 40.34 7.45 0.65
N GLU A 227 40.32 6.69 -0.45
CA GLU A 227 39.50 7.02 -1.63
C GLU A 227 38.01 7.11 -1.28
N ALA A 228 37.49 6.21 -0.44
CA ALA A 228 36.10 6.25 0.01
C ALA A 228 35.80 7.47 0.91
N LEU A 229 36.73 7.85 1.80
CA LEU A 229 36.57 9.04 2.63
C LEU A 229 36.58 10.33 1.81
N GLU A 230 37.49 10.42 0.83
CA GLU A 230 37.58 11.57 -0.08
C GLU A 230 36.28 11.75 -0.89
N GLU A 231 35.71 10.66 -1.39
CA GLU A 231 34.42 10.68 -2.09
C GLU A 231 33.29 11.17 -1.19
N ILE A 232 33.22 10.67 0.05
CA ILE A 232 32.24 11.08 1.06
C ILE A 232 32.37 12.58 1.38
N LEU A 233 33.58 13.07 1.62
CA LEU A 233 33.84 14.48 1.92
C LEU A 233 33.50 15.40 0.73
N THR A 234 33.79 14.94 -0.49
CA THR A 234 33.44 15.68 -1.72
C THR A 234 31.93 15.80 -1.86
N SER A 235 31.19 14.69 -1.71
CA SER A 235 29.72 14.71 -1.76
C SER A 235 29.12 15.58 -0.66
N ALA A 236 29.63 15.49 0.59
CA ALA A 236 29.16 16.36 1.68
C ALA A 236 29.36 17.85 1.40
N ARG A 237 30.46 18.21 0.71
CA ARG A 237 30.77 19.59 0.31
C ARG A 237 29.84 20.11 -0.78
N GLU A 238 29.56 19.28 -1.78
CA GLU A 238 28.72 19.61 -2.94
C GLU A 238 27.23 19.62 -2.56
N ASP A 239 26.75 18.54 -1.95
CA ASP A 239 25.32 18.28 -1.71
C ASP A 239 24.81 18.91 -0.41
N ARG A 240 25.73 19.31 0.48
CA ARG A 240 25.41 19.81 1.83
C ARG A 240 24.56 18.85 2.65
N LYS A 241 24.66 17.55 2.36
CA LYS A 241 24.00 16.46 3.06
C LYS A 241 24.94 15.24 3.17
N TRP A 242 24.81 14.50 4.26
CA TRP A 242 25.47 13.21 4.50
C TRP A 242 24.71 12.04 3.89
N THR A 243 23.40 12.19 3.72
CA THR A 243 22.51 11.14 3.23
C THR A 243 21.85 11.55 1.93
N PHE A 244 21.79 10.65 0.97
CA PHE A 244 20.99 10.78 -0.24
C PHE A 244 20.29 9.45 -0.53
N TRP A 245 19.21 9.52 -1.30
CA TRP A 245 18.49 8.35 -1.79
C TRP A 245 19.02 8.00 -3.18
N MET A 246 19.17 6.72 -3.49
CA MET A 246 19.65 6.27 -4.79
C MET A 246 18.69 5.23 -5.36
N CYS A 247 18.21 5.47 -6.58
CA CYS A 247 17.67 4.39 -7.40
C CYS A 247 18.79 3.39 -7.65
N ARG A 248 18.62 2.13 -7.24
CA ARG A 248 19.62 1.08 -7.46
C ARG A 248 19.31 0.16 -8.64
N THR A 249 18.27 0.49 -9.41
CA THR A 249 17.95 -0.04 -10.74
C THR A 249 18.78 0.69 -11.82
N LEU A 250 18.47 0.49 -13.11
CA LEU A 250 19.21 1.04 -14.27
C LEU A 250 19.50 2.55 -14.25
N CYS A 251 18.72 3.33 -13.52
CA CYS A 251 18.90 4.78 -13.47
C CYS A 251 20.12 5.23 -12.68
N SER A 252 20.50 4.51 -11.61
CA SER A 252 21.51 4.98 -10.65
C SER A 252 21.30 6.44 -10.21
N LYS A 253 20.05 6.95 -10.25
CA LYS A 253 19.71 8.35 -10.03
C LYS A 253 19.77 8.65 -8.53
N LYS A 254 20.39 9.77 -8.17
CA LYS A 254 20.46 10.30 -6.80
C LYS A 254 19.29 11.25 -6.55
N PHE A 255 18.73 11.21 -5.34
CA PHE A 255 17.62 12.06 -4.90
C PHE A 255 17.91 12.65 -3.52
N SER A 256 17.45 13.88 -3.32
CA SER A 256 17.71 14.65 -2.09
C SER A 256 16.71 14.33 -0.97
N SER A 257 15.59 13.70 -1.33
CA SER A 257 14.51 13.33 -0.42
C SER A 257 13.90 11.97 -0.79
N ALA A 258 13.28 11.33 0.20
CA ALA A 258 12.56 10.07 0.00
C ALA A 258 11.38 10.21 -0.97
N GLU A 259 10.72 11.39 -0.97
CA GLU A 259 9.57 11.66 -1.82
C GLU A 259 9.96 11.73 -3.31
N GLU A 260 11.08 12.37 -3.63
CA GLU A 260 11.64 12.39 -4.98
C GLU A 260 12.00 10.97 -5.46
N CYS A 261 12.68 10.20 -4.61
CA CYS A 261 13.05 8.82 -4.93
C CYS A 261 11.80 7.94 -5.14
N ARG A 262 10.79 8.06 -4.27
CA ARG A 262 9.53 7.34 -4.41
C ARG A 262 8.83 7.68 -5.71
N ASN A 263 8.67 8.97 -6.01
CA ASN A 263 7.99 9.41 -7.24
C ASN A 263 8.72 8.90 -8.49
N HIS A 264 10.05 8.87 -8.46
CA HIS A 264 10.84 8.30 -9.53
C HIS A 264 10.63 6.78 -9.69
N LEU A 265 10.63 6.01 -8.59
CA LEU A 265 10.36 4.57 -8.62
C LEU A 265 8.96 4.29 -9.20
N GLU A 266 7.95 5.02 -8.75
CA GLU A 266 6.57 4.89 -9.25
C GLU A 266 6.45 5.25 -10.75
N GLN A 267 7.24 6.20 -11.24
CA GLN A 267 7.15 6.66 -12.63
C GLN A 267 7.96 5.82 -13.62
N GLU A 268 9.15 5.37 -13.22
CA GLU A 268 10.14 4.78 -14.13
C GLU A 268 10.27 3.25 -13.93
N HIS A 269 9.88 2.72 -12.76
CA HIS A 269 9.99 1.29 -12.42
C HIS A 269 8.66 0.61 -12.09
N ASP A 270 7.59 1.39 -11.96
CA ASP A 270 6.20 0.91 -11.82
C ASP A 270 5.30 1.41 -12.98
N ALA A 271 5.93 1.91 -14.07
CA ALA A 271 5.26 2.48 -15.24
C ALA A 271 4.24 1.51 -15.87
N ASP A 272 4.49 0.20 -15.74
CA ASP A 272 3.68 -0.86 -16.33
C ASP A 272 2.29 -1.00 -15.67
N PHE A 273 2.13 -0.56 -14.42
CA PHE A 273 0.88 -0.68 -13.65
C PHE A 273 0.10 0.63 -13.56
N LYS A 274 0.10 1.42 -14.64
CA LYS A 274 -0.78 2.59 -14.75
C LYS A 274 -2.19 2.14 -15.13
N PRO A 275 -3.22 2.40 -14.29
CA PRO A 275 -4.61 2.10 -14.66
C PRO A 275 -4.98 2.80 -15.96
N SER A 276 -5.80 2.13 -16.79
CA SER A 276 -6.23 2.64 -18.10
C SER A 276 -6.82 4.05 -18.06
N SER A 277 -7.41 4.44 -16.93
CA SER A 277 -7.81 5.81 -16.67
C SER A 277 -7.72 6.20 -15.19
N GLU A 278 -7.55 7.50 -14.92
CA GLU A 278 -7.58 8.08 -13.58
C GLU A 278 -8.98 7.97 -12.91
N LYS A 279 -10.04 7.66 -13.69
CA LYS A 279 -11.39 7.42 -13.17
C LYS A 279 -11.52 6.05 -12.51
N ASP A 280 -10.69 5.10 -12.93
CA ASP A 280 -10.65 3.72 -12.42
C ASP A 280 -9.91 3.64 -11.07
N MET A 281 -9.15 4.68 -10.75
CA MET A 281 -8.43 4.82 -9.49
C MET A 281 -9.32 5.37 -8.39
N VAL A 282 -9.11 4.84 -7.18
CA VAL A 282 -9.70 5.40 -5.97
C VAL A 282 -9.05 6.77 -5.71
N LYS A 283 -9.72 7.85 -6.12
CA LYS A 283 -9.26 9.21 -5.79
C LYS A 283 -9.44 9.46 -4.30
N ARG A 284 -8.33 9.71 -3.60
CA ARG A 284 -8.35 10.11 -2.19
C ARG A 284 -9.08 11.43 -2.05
N ILE A 285 -9.82 11.57 -0.95
CA ILE A 285 -10.47 12.83 -0.63
C ILE A 285 -9.42 13.91 -0.33
N GLY A 286 -9.66 15.12 -0.83
CA GLY A 286 -8.82 16.28 -0.52
C GLY A 286 -8.78 16.58 0.98
N LYS A 287 -7.61 17.00 1.47
CA LYS A 287 -7.34 17.30 2.90
C LYS A 287 -8.41 18.20 3.54
N ASN A 288 -9.03 19.09 2.77
CA ASN A 288 -10.08 20.01 3.24
C ASN A 288 -11.36 19.29 3.68
N TRP A 289 -11.90 18.37 2.87
CA TRP A 289 -13.14 17.66 3.23
C TRP A 289 -12.89 16.68 4.39
N ALA A 290 -11.72 16.02 4.41
CA ALA A 290 -11.31 15.17 5.52
C ALA A 290 -11.24 15.93 6.86
N ARG A 291 -10.75 17.19 6.86
CA ARG A 291 -10.76 18.04 8.07
C ARG A 291 -12.18 18.37 8.53
N LYS A 292 -13.14 18.49 7.61
CA LYS A 292 -14.54 18.77 7.96
C LYS A 292 -15.18 17.63 8.76
N ILE A 293 -14.72 16.38 8.66
CA ILE A 293 -15.22 15.26 9.48
C ILE A 293 -15.01 15.53 10.98
N SER A 294 -13.82 16.02 11.35
CA SER A 294 -13.49 16.34 12.74
C SER A 294 -14.22 17.59 13.25
N ALA A 295 -14.45 18.55 12.35
CA ALA A 295 -15.04 19.84 12.68
C ALA A 295 -16.57 19.77 12.86
N GLY A 296 -17.13 20.75 13.57
CA GLY A 296 -18.59 20.91 13.74
C GLY A 296 -19.23 19.95 14.75
N ALA A 297 -20.43 20.32 15.19
CA ALA A 297 -21.29 19.48 16.01
C ALA A 297 -22.04 18.51 15.08
N TRP A 298 -22.20 17.24 15.48
CA TRP A 298 -22.94 16.23 14.73
C TRP A 298 -24.25 15.98 15.47
N GLU A 299 -25.20 16.88 15.22
CA GLU A 299 -26.45 16.96 15.98
C GLU A 299 -27.64 16.84 15.03
N PRO A 300 -28.71 16.12 15.43
CA PRO A 300 -29.87 15.92 14.57
C PRO A 300 -30.52 17.27 14.26
N VAL A 301 -30.69 17.56 12.97
CA VAL A 301 -31.37 18.77 12.50
C VAL A 301 -32.88 18.52 12.47
N ASP A 302 -33.66 19.50 12.90
CA ASP A 302 -35.09 19.56 12.63
C ASP A 302 -35.28 19.88 11.15
N VAL A 303 -35.53 18.83 10.37
CA VAL A 303 -35.54 18.91 8.90
C VAL A 303 -36.66 19.81 8.41
N VAL A 304 -37.84 19.78 9.06
CA VAL A 304 -38.99 20.60 8.65
C VAL A 304 -38.69 22.07 8.88
N ALA A 305 -38.19 22.42 10.07
CA ALA A 305 -37.80 23.79 10.38
C ALA A 305 -36.62 24.27 9.50
N ALA A 306 -35.68 23.39 9.20
CA ALA A 306 -34.54 23.72 8.36
C ALA A 306 -34.92 23.93 6.89
N VAL A 307 -35.81 23.12 6.33
CA VAL A 307 -36.33 23.30 4.96
C VAL A 307 -37.14 24.59 4.85
N GLU A 308 -37.95 24.92 5.86
CA GLU A 308 -38.67 26.20 5.92
C GLU A 308 -37.69 27.38 5.95
N MET A 309 -36.61 27.28 6.74
CA MET A 309 -35.56 28.29 6.79
C MET A 309 -34.82 28.45 5.44
N ILE A 310 -34.66 27.36 4.67
CA ILE A 310 -34.06 27.37 3.34
C ILE A 310 -35.00 28.01 2.31
N LYS A 311 -36.29 27.65 2.32
CA LYS A 311 -37.29 28.14 1.35
C LYS A 311 -37.68 29.59 1.61
N ASN A 312 -37.78 30.00 2.88
CA ASN A 312 -38.23 31.33 3.31
C ASN A 312 -37.17 32.04 4.18
N PRO A 313 -36.02 32.44 3.61
CA PRO A 313 -34.97 33.10 4.37
C PRO A 313 -35.42 34.48 4.87
N LEU A 314 -35.63 34.61 6.18
CA LEU A 314 -35.89 35.88 6.86
C LEU A 314 -34.75 36.90 6.61
N ALA A 315 -35.01 38.20 6.76
CA ALA A 315 -34.01 39.25 6.52
C ALA A 315 -32.70 39.06 7.34
N ASP A 316 -32.80 38.52 8.56
CA ASP A 316 -31.66 38.18 9.43
C ASP A 316 -30.97 36.85 9.04
N VAL A 317 -31.63 36.01 8.22
CA VAL A 317 -31.13 34.74 7.69
C VAL A 317 -30.44 34.95 6.32
N LYS A 318 -30.60 36.11 5.66
CA LYS A 318 -29.83 36.45 4.45
C LYS A 318 -28.31 36.55 4.70
N THR A 319 -27.88 36.69 5.95
CA THR A 319 -26.47 36.58 6.40
C THR A 319 -26.05 35.15 6.73
N PHE A 320 -26.96 34.17 6.70
CA PHE A 320 -26.70 32.75 6.91
C PHE A 320 -26.05 32.14 5.66
N LYS A 321 -24.87 32.61 5.29
CA LYS A 321 -23.97 31.86 4.40
C LYS A 321 -23.02 31.08 5.27
N SER A 322 -23.35 29.81 5.47
CA SER A 322 -22.39 28.87 6.04
C SER A 322 -21.25 28.70 5.03
N ASN A 323 -20.16 29.45 5.21
CA ASN A 323 -18.95 29.36 4.36
C ASN A 323 -18.31 27.95 4.34
N SER A 324 -18.81 27.01 5.15
CA SER A 324 -18.30 25.64 5.25
C SER A 324 -19.36 24.54 5.08
N GLY A 325 -20.64 24.86 4.89
CA GLY A 325 -21.75 23.90 4.80
C GLY A 325 -22.42 23.54 6.14
N TRP A 326 -21.79 23.85 7.29
CA TRP A 326 -22.35 23.60 8.63
C TRP A 326 -22.39 24.85 9.51
N SER A 327 -23.49 25.07 10.25
CA SER A 327 -23.67 26.20 11.18
C SER A 327 -24.34 25.76 12.49
N LYS A 328 -23.99 26.42 13.60
CA LYS A 328 -24.66 26.22 14.91
C LYS A 328 -26.09 26.77 14.96
N GLN A 329 -26.50 27.54 13.94
CA GLN A 329 -27.83 28.15 13.90
C GLN A 329 -28.84 27.28 13.12
N TRP A 330 -28.43 26.10 12.63
CA TRP A 330 -29.40 25.10 12.16
C TRP A 330 -30.35 24.71 13.30
N PRO A 331 -31.66 24.59 13.04
CA PRO A 331 -32.61 24.18 14.05
C PRO A 331 -32.34 22.72 14.42
N LEU A 332 -32.20 22.43 15.70
CA LEU A 332 -31.86 21.10 16.19
C LEU A 332 -33.11 20.38 16.67
N ALA A 333 -33.22 19.10 16.32
CA ALA A 333 -34.24 18.20 16.84
C ALA A 333 -33.82 17.64 18.20
N VAL A 334 -34.78 17.37 19.07
CA VAL A 334 -34.55 16.61 20.32
C VAL A 334 -34.75 15.13 20.02
N ASP A 335 -33.74 14.52 19.39
CA ASP A 335 -33.76 13.11 18.99
C ASP A 335 -32.48 12.40 19.45
N GLU A 336 -32.59 11.62 20.52
CA GLU A 336 -31.42 10.96 21.10
C GLU A 336 -30.95 9.74 20.28
N GLU A 337 -31.84 9.10 19.54
CA GLU A 337 -31.50 7.96 18.69
C GLU A 337 -30.66 8.43 17.49
N ARG A 338 -31.12 9.45 16.77
CA ARG A 338 -30.34 10.09 15.70
C ARG A 338 -29.01 10.63 16.22
N ARG A 339 -29.00 11.24 17.41
CA ARG A 339 -27.76 11.73 18.03
C ARG A 339 -26.74 10.61 18.26
N LYS A 340 -27.19 9.45 18.75
CA LYS A 340 -26.32 8.29 18.96
C LYS A 340 -25.75 7.77 17.64
N LEU A 341 -26.60 7.58 16.63
CA LEU A 341 -26.19 7.12 15.30
C LEU A 341 -25.18 8.07 14.64
N LEU A 342 -25.41 9.39 14.72
CA LEU A 342 -24.49 10.39 14.18
C LEU A 342 -23.11 10.35 14.85
N LYS A 343 -23.04 10.08 16.16
CA LYS A 343 -21.77 9.92 16.89
C LYS A 343 -21.03 8.65 16.46
N GLU A 344 -21.73 7.54 16.27
CA GLU A 344 -21.16 6.28 15.78
C GLU A 344 -20.60 6.47 14.36
N ILE A 345 -21.41 7.02 13.44
CA ILE A 345 -21.00 7.32 12.06
C ILE A 345 -19.76 8.25 12.03
N LYS A 346 -19.76 9.32 12.83
CA LYS A 346 -18.60 10.22 12.94
C LYS A 346 -17.34 9.45 13.33
N SER A 347 -17.46 8.53 14.29
CA SER A 347 -16.34 7.73 14.79
C SER A 347 -15.78 6.80 13.70
N PHE A 348 -16.64 6.13 12.93
CA PHE A 348 -16.21 5.33 11.79
C PHE A 348 -15.54 6.17 10.70
N LEU A 349 -16.09 7.34 10.36
CA LEU A 349 -15.48 8.23 9.36
C LEU A 349 -14.12 8.78 9.80
N MET A 350 -13.94 9.04 11.10
CA MET A 350 -12.64 9.39 11.67
C MET A 350 -11.65 8.24 11.55
N LEU A 351 -12.06 7.02 11.89
CA LEU A 351 -11.23 5.81 11.74
C LEU A 351 -10.76 5.62 10.29
N ILE A 352 -11.69 5.65 9.34
CA ILE A 352 -11.41 5.50 7.89
C ILE A 352 -10.48 6.61 7.38
N ARG A 353 -10.65 7.84 7.89
CA ARG A 353 -9.78 8.97 7.56
C ARG A 353 -8.36 8.76 8.08
N ASP A 354 -8.21 8.34 9.34
CA ASP A 354 -6.91 8.19 9.99
C ASP A 354 -6.10 7.06 9.33
N HIS A 355 -6.77 6.01 8.84
CA HIS A 355 -6.18 4.96 8.01
C HIS A 355 -5.94 5.38 6.54
N LYS A 356 -6.29 6.63 6.15
CA LYS A 356 -6.13 7.19 4.79
C LYS A 356 -6.88 6.39 3.70
N ILE A 357 -8.01 5.76 4.04
CA ILE A 357 -8.83 4.93 3.15
C ILE A 357 -9.96 5.73 2.48
N LEU A 358 -10.28 6.90 3.04
CA LEU A 358 -11.40 7.73 2.61
C LEU A 358 -11.32 8.13 1.11
N SER A 359 -12.24 7.59 0.32
CA SER A 359 -12.32 7.79 -1.13
C SER A 359 -13.39 8.79 -1.55
N SER A 360 -13.20 9.41 -2.72
CA SER A 360 -14.22 10.24 -3.37
C SER A 360 -15.54 9.48 -3.61
N SER A 361 -15.48 8.17 -3.88
CA SER A 361 -16.66 7.31 -4.01
C SER A 361 -17.47 7.27 -2.71
N ILE A 362 -16.83 7.08 -1.55
CA ILE A 362 -17.49 7.09 -0.23
C ILE A 362 -18.12 8.46 0.04
N ARG A 363 -17.42 9.56 -0.28
CA ARG A 363 -18.01 10.91 -0.16
C ARG A 363 -19.24 11.08 -1.02
N ASN A 364 -19.15 10.76 -2.31
CA ASN A 364 -20.27 10.96 -3.23
C ASN A 364 -21.48 10.13 -2.80
N TRP A 365 -21.23 8.91 -2.34
CA TRP A 365 -22.25 8.04 -1.76
C TRP A 365 -22.87 8.65 -0.49
N LEU A 366 -22.08 9.08 0.50
CA LEU A 366 -22.58 9.73 1.72
C LEU A 366 -23.42 10.98 1.41
N ILE A 367 -22.99 11.80 0.45
CA ILE A 367 -23.69 13.03 0.05
C ILE A 367 -24.97 12.72 -0.75
N SER A 368 -25.07 11.55 -1.38
CA SER A 368 -26.28 11.18 -2.12
C SER A 368 -27.51 11.02 -1.23
N PHE A 369 -27.35 10.63 0.04
CA PHE A 369 -28.45 10.52 1.00
C PHE A 369 -29.13 11.86 1.28
N PRO A 370 -28.43 12.91 1.76
CA PRO A 370 -29.06 14.20 2.02
C PRO A 370 -29.58 14.86 0.75
N VAL A 371 -28.92 14.67 -0.41
CA VAL A 371 -29.44 15.16 -1.71
C VAL A 371 -30.81 14.54 -2.03
N ARG A 372 -30.93 13.21 -1.90
CA ARG A 372 -32.22 12.51 -2.13
C ARG A 372 -33.27 12.88 -1.08
N HIS A 373 -32.88 12.92 0.19
CA HIS A 373 -33.80 13.21 1.29
C HIS A 373 -34.38 14.62 1.19
N LEU A 374 -33.54 15.63 1.00
CA LEU A 374 -33.96 17.02 0.86
C LEU A 374 -34.65 17.30 -0.47
N GLY A 375 -34.28 16.57 -1.54
CA GLY A 375 -34.97 16.62 -2.83
C GLY A 375 -36.44 16.17 -2.74
N LYS A 376 -36.76 15.16 -1.91
CA LYS A 376 -38.15 14.75 -1.61
C LYS A 376 -38.97 15.85 -0.92
N LEU A 377 -38.29 16.79 -0.27
CA LEU A 377 -38.87 17.95 0.41
C LEU A 377 -38.86 19.21 -0.49
N GLU A 378 -38.64 19.02 -1.79
CA GLU A 378 -38.60 20.05 -2.83
C GLU A 378 -37.48 21.09 -2.64
N VAL A 379 -36.36 20.70 -2.01
CA VAL A 379 -35.14 21.52 -2.01
C VAL A 379 -34.36 21.21 -3.29
N SER A 380 -34.11 22.21 -4.13
CA SER A 380 -33.38 22.02 -5.39
C SER A 380 -31.88 21.78 -5.15
N GLU A 381 -31.22 21.05 -6.05
CA GLU A 381 -29.77 20.82 -5.98
C GLU A 381 -28.97 22.13 -5.94
N GLN A 382 -29.36 23.13 -6.75
CA GLN A 382 -28.75 24.46 -6.72
C GLN A 382 -28.81 25.09 -5.31
N THR A 383 -29.91 24.87 -4.58
CA THR A 383 -30.04 25.36 -3.20
C THR A 383 -29.11 24.61 -2.25
N LEU A 384 -28.92 23.30 -2.44
CA LEU A 384 -27.96 22.54 -1.64
C LEU A 384 -26.52 23.02 -1.86
N ASP A 385 -26.18 23.39 -3.09
CA ASP A 385 -24.89 23.97 -3.47
C ASP A 385 -24.69 25.37 -2.88
N ASP A 386 -25.72 26.24 -2.97
CA ASP A 386 -25.68 27.60 -2.42
C ASP A 386 -25.45 27.63 -0.90
N PHE A 387 -25.91 26.59 -0.20
CA PHE A 387 -25.69 26.38 1.24
C PHE A 387 -24.47 25.50 1.55
N HIS A 388 -23.70 25.07 0.53
CA HIS A 388 -22.52 24.20 0.63
C HIS A 388 -22.78 22.86 1.35
N LEU A 389 -24.01 22.35 1.33
CA LEU A 389 -24.38 21.10 2.02
C LEU A 389 -23.76 19.87 1.36
N VAL A 390 -23.52 19.90 0.05
CA VAL A 390 -22.82 18.82 -0.69
C VAL A 390 -21.30 18.81 -0.45
N GLU A 391 -20.76 19.91 0.08
CA GLU A 391 -19.33 20.07 0.34
C GLU A 391 -18.92 19.64 1.75
N THR A 392 -19.87 19.15 2.56
CA THR A 392 -19.64 18.87 3.97
C THR A 392 -20.26 17.52 4.36
N PRO A 393 -19.56 16.65 5.11
CA PRO A 393 -20.14 15.39 5.59
C PRO A 393 -21.30 15.59 6.57
N GLN A 394 -21.35 16.73 7.29
CA GLN A 394 -22.38 17.02 8.29
C GLN A 394 -23.78 17.20 7.71
N SER A 395 -23.95 17.30 6.38
CA SER A 395 -25.28 17.32 5.78
C SER A 395 -26.08 16.04 6.06
N ILE A 396 -25.43 14.94 6.47
CA ILE A 396 -26.14 13.75 6.94
C ILE A 396 -26.93 13.98 8.24
N CYS A 397 -26.68 15.08 8.97
CA CYS A 397 -27.46 15.42 10.16
C CYS A 397 -28.93 15.74 9.86
N PHE A 398 -29.27 15.96 8.58
CA PHE A 398 -30.63 16.14 8.09
C PHE A 398 -31.36 14.81 7.83
N LEU A 399 -30.70 13.67 8.03
CA LEU A 399 -31.27 12.36 7.73
C LEU A 399 -32.05 11.78 8.91
N GLU A 400 -33.01 10.91 8.56
CA GLU A 400 -33.83 10.12 9.49
C GLU A 400 -33.09 8.86 9.96
N CYS A 401 -33.58 8.21 11.02
CA CYS A 401 -32.94 7.02 11.61
C CYS A 401 -32.66 5.90 10.59
N HIS A 402 -33.59 5.62 9.67
CA HIS A 402 -33.43 4.54 8.70
C HIS A 402 -32.22 4.75 7.76
N ASP A 403 -32.03 5.98 7.27
CA ASP A 403 -30.89 6.37 6.43
C ASP A 403 -29.58 6.31 7.23
N LEU A 404 -29.61 6.78 8.49
CA LEU A 404 -28.44 6.77 9.37
C LEU A 404 -28.02 5.35 9.77
N ILE A 405 -28.97 4.45 10.04
CA ILE A 405 -28.70 3.03 10.29
C ILE A 405 -28.03 2.42 9.06
N HIS A 406 -28.56 2.66 7.87
CA HIS A 406 -27.98 2.16 6.63
C HIS A 406 -26.54 2.66 6.41
N ILE A 407 -26.29 3.95 6.66
CA ILE A 407 -24.94 4.51 6.56
C ILE A 407 -24.00 3.86 7.58
N ARG A 408 -24.43 3.75 8.83
CA ARG A 408 -23.64 3.13 9.91
C ARG A 408 -23.26 1.70 9.55
N ASP A 409 -24.23 0.88 9.14
CA ASP A 409 -24.03 -0.55 8.88
C ASP A 409 -23.02 -0.77 7.74
N ILE A 410 -23.03 0.09 6.71
CA ILE A 410 -22.01 0.04 5.66
C ILE A 410 -20.65 0.46 6.17
N LEU A 411 -20.56 1.58 6.89
CA LEU A 411 -19.28 2.08 7.40
C LEU A 411 -18.63 1.13 8.41
N GLU A 412 -19.43 0.45 9.24
CA GLU A 412 -18.97 -0.58 10.18
C GLU A 412 -18.34 -1.77 9.45
N ASN A 413 -18.86 -2.13 8.28
CA ASN A 413 -18.34 -3.23 7.47
C ASN A 413 -17.09 -2.87 6.66
N ILE A 414 -16.67 -1.60 6.64
CA ILE A 414 -15.42 -1.19 5.96
C ILE A 414 -14.22 -1.65 6.80
N LYS A 415 -13.54 -2.69 6.31
CA LYS A 415 -12.26 -3.13 6.88
C LYS A 415 -11.20 -2.04 6.73
N CYS A 416 -10.79 -1.46 7.86
CA CYS A 416 -9.77 -0.41 7.91
C CYS A 416 -8.33 -0.97 7.94
N GLU A 417 -8.17 -2.25 8.31
CA GLU A 417 -6.87 -2.92 8.30
C GLU A 417 -6.62 -3.57 6.93
N ARG A 418 -5.41 -3.35 6.38
CA ARG A 418 -5.01 -3.94 5.12
C ARG A 418 -4.33 -5.28 5.38
N ASP A 419 -4.99 -6.36 5.00
CA ASP A 419 -4.44 -7.72 5.07
C ASP A 419 -3.33 -7.99 4.01
N ASP A 420 -2.83 -6.94 3.33
CA ASP A 420 -1.81 -6.99 2.27
C ASP A 420 -0.38 -6.79 2.77
N GLY A 421 -0.19 -6.64 4.09
CA GLY A 421 1.12 -6.56 4.72
C GLY A 421 1.91 -5.28 4.47
N THR A 422 1.28 -4.25 3.89
CA THR A 422 1.94 -2.96 3.60
C THR A 422 2.60 -2.37 4.85
N ASP A 423 1.91 -2.38 5.99
CA ASP A 423 2.44 -1.82 7.25
C ASP A 423 3.65 -2.61 7.77
N LEU A 424 3.70 -3.93 7.55
CA LEU A 424 4.84 -4.78 7.92
C LEU A 424 6.07 -4.44 7.08
N VAL A 425 5.88 -4.23 5.77
CA VAL A 425 6.96 -3.78 4.88
C VAL A 425 7.46 -2.39 5.29
N CYS A 426 6.56 -1.47 5.64
CA CYS A 426 6.96 -0.16 6.17
C CYS A 426 7.78 -0.28 7.46
N ARG A 427 7.32 -1.07 8.43
CA ARG A 427 8.09 -1.30 9.68
C ARG A 427 9.44 -1.98 9.43
N ALA A 428 9.52 -2.88 8.45
CA ALA A 428 10.77 -3.47 8.04
C ALA A 428 11.73 -2.39 7.55
N VAL A 429 11.29 -1.53 6.62
CA VAL A 429 12.09 -0.40 6.10
C VAL A 429 12.50 0.55 7.21
N ASP A 430 11.56 0.94 8.08
CA ASP A 430 11.84 1.83 9.23
C ASP A 430 12.92 1.24 10.12
N SER A 431 12.93 -0.09 10.34
CA SER A 431 13.98 -0.74 11.14
C SER A 431 15.38 -0.66 10.52
N PHE A 432 15.49 -0.56 9.19
CA PHE A 432 16.76 -0.31 8.51
C PHE A 432 17.10 1.19 8.51
N LEU A 433 16.13 2.06 8.27
CA LEU A 433 16.32 3.51 8.29
C LEU A 433 16.74 4.01 9.68
N ASP A 434 16.17 3.44 10.74
CA ASP A 434 16.52 3.73 12.13
C ASP A 434 18.01 3.47 12.41
N ARG A 435 18.62 2.48 11.75
CA ARG A 435 20.07 2.22 11.85
C ARG A 435 20.91 3.25 11.10
N THR A 436 20.31 3.98 10.16
CA THR A 436 20.97 5.01 9.35
C THR A 436 20.70 6.43 9.84
N ARG A 437 19.91 6.59 10.92
CA ARG A 437 19.64 7.91 11.50
C ARG A 437 20.92 8.54 12.02
N VAL A 438 21.08 9.83 11.71
CA VAL A 438 22.20 10.64 12.14
C VAL A 438 21.99 11.04 13.61
N ASN A 439 22.58 10.29 14.53
CA ASN A 439 22.43 10.56 15.96
C ASN A 439 23.21 11.81 16.40
N GLU A 440 24.36 12.06 15.77
CA GLU A 440 25.26 13.18 16.01
C GLU A 440 25.43 14.05 14.77
N LYS A 441 25.44 15.37 14.97
CA LYS A 441 25.64 16.33 13.90
C LYS A 441 27.13 16.48 13.57
N MET A 442 27.45 16.45 12.28
CA MET A 442 28.79 16.68 11.75
C MET A 442 28.75 17.83 10.75
N ASP A 443 29.41 18.94 11.11
CA ASP A 443 29.44 20.19 10.34
C ASP A 443 30.90 20.54 9.95
N PHE A 444 31.11 21.61 9.18
CA PHE A 444 32.45 22.01 8.70
C PHE A 444 32.75 23.50 8.93
N ASP A 445 34.02 23.86 8.80
CA ASP A 445 34.46 25.23 8.57
C ASP A 445 34.19 25.69 7.10
N PRO A 446 34.25 27.01 6.81
CA PRO A 446 34.04 27.53 5.46
C PRO A 446 34.99 26.95 4.41
N GLU A 447 36.22 26.67 4.80
CA GLU A 447 37.26 26.13 3.94
C GLU A 447 37.10 24.63 3.67
N PHE A 448 36.29 23.90 4.46
CA PHE A 448 36.29 22.43 4.51
C PHE A 448 37.68 21.88 4.80
N SER A 449 38.35 22.46 5.80
CA SER A 449 39.63 21.99 6.34
C SER A 449 39.47 21.35 7.73
N ILE A 450 38.41 21.71 8.45
CA ILE A 450 38.11 21.26 9.80
C ILE A 450 36.69 20.69 9.85
N LEU A 451 36.60 19.43 10.27
CA LEU A 451 35.36 18.76 10.63
C LEU A 451 35.00 19.13 12.08
N LEU A 452 33.77 19.60 12.28
CA LEU A 452 33.22 20.02 13.56
C LEU A 452 32.27 18.93 14.08
N LEU A 453 32.68 18.28 15.17
CA LEU A 453 31.84 17.29 15.86
C LEU A 453 30.69 17.96 16.63
N ASP A 454 29.69 17.17 16.98
CA ASP A 454 28.48 17.69 17.61
C ASP A 454 28.76 18.39 18.96
N LYS A 455 28.47 19.69 19.04
CA LYS A 455 28.61 20.47 20.28
C LYS A 455 27.80 19.92 21.46
N ARG A 456 26.79 19.08 21.23
CA ARG A 456 26.00 18.41 22.29
C ARG A 456 26.82 17.38 23.06
N LEU A 457 27.89 16.83 22.47
CA LEU A 457 28.84 15.94 23.16
C LEU A 457 29.54 16.62 24.35
N LEU A 458 29.53 17.95 24.41
CA LEU A 458 30.00 18.75 25.55
C LEU A 458 28.98 18.84 26.71
N LYS A 459 27.71 18.56 26.44
CA LYS A 459 26.60 18.55 27.43
C LYS A 459 26.43 17.15 28.02
N SER A 460 25.52 16.98 28.98
CA SER A 460 25.17 15.68 29.60
C SER A 460 23.82 15.12 29.12
N LYS A 461 23.31 15.63 27.98
CA LYS A 461 22.05 15.18 27.34
C LYS A 461 22.14 15.41 25.82
N CYS A 462 22.70 14.45 25.10
CA CYS A 462 22.42 14.27 23.68
C CYS A 462 21.01 13.65 23.53
N ALA A 463 19.97 14.48 23.35
CA ALA A 463 18.72 13.97 22.80
C ALA A 463 18.98 13.56 21.33
N PRO A 464 18.41 12.48 20.78
CA PRO A 464 18.58 12.16 19.36
C PRO A 464 18.17 13.35 18.48
N LEU A 465 19.01 13.71 17.50
CA LEU A 465 18.61 14.60 16.41
C LEU A 465 18.09 13.74 15.26
N ASP A 466 17.10 14.26 14.55
CA ASP A 466 16.66 13.73 13.26
C ASP A 466 16.64 14.91 12.30
N ASP A 467 17.85 15.42 12.00
CA ASP A 467 18.05 16.21 10.80
C ASP A 467 18.42 15.23 9.69
N GLU A 468 17.95 15.45 8.46
CA GLU A 468 18.18 14.57 7.29
C GLU A 468 19.66 14.56 6.84
N GLY A 469 20.61 14.48 7.78
CA GLY A 469 22.05 14.54 7.58
C GLY A 469 22.51 15.89 7.07
N THR A 470 21.96 17.01 7.54
CA THR A 470 22.27 18.32 6.94
C THR A 470 23.65 18.83 7.36
N VAL A 471 24.48 19.17 6.37
CA VAL A 471 25.84 19.69 6.58
C VAL A 471 25.82 21.21 6.60
N ASN A 472 26.21 21.81 7.72
CA ASN A 472 26.31 23.26 7.87
C ASN A 472 27.76 23.71 7.92
N VAL A 473 27.95 25.01 7.71
CA VAL A 473 29.24 25.68 7.76
C VAL A 473 29.23 26.68 8.89
N PHE A 474 30.23 26.59 9.77
CA PHE A 474 30.38 27.51 10.88
C PHE A 474 31.83 27.94 11.04
N ASP A 475 32.03 29.16 11.53
CA ASP A 475 33.31 29.54 12.09
C ASP A 475 33.59 28.65 13.34
N PRO A 476 34.72 27.90 13.39
CA PRO A 476 34.98 26.94 14.45
C PRO A 476 35.00 27.54 15.86
N ASP A 477 35.51 28.78 15.99
CA ASP A 477 35.64 29.43 17.30
C ASP A 477 34.29 29.93 17.80
N ASN A 478 33.46 30.48 16.91
CA ASN A 478 32.10 30.89 17.23
C ASN A 478 31.17 29.69 17.52
N HIS A 479 31.32 28.57 16.80
CA HIS A 479 30.45 27.40 16.92
C HIS A 479 30.42 26.84 18.35
N TYR A 480 31.58 26.79 19.02
CA TYR A 480 31.72 26.24 20.38
C TYR A 480 31.78 27.31 21.49
N ALA A 481 31.84 28.61 21.18
CA ALA A 481 32.04 29.69 22.16
C ALA A 481 31.03 29.64 23.33
N GLU A 482 29.76 29.36 23.03
CA GLU A 482 28.66 29.29 24.01
C GLU A 482 28.38 27.87 24.54
N ALA A 483 29.09 26.87 24.02
CA ALA A 483 28.86 25.48 24.41
C ALA A 483 29.33 25.24 25.85
N HIS A 484 28.41 24.79 26.70
CA HIS A 484 28.70 24.40 28.08
C HIS A 484 29.41 23.04 28.08
N ALA A 485 30.68 23.00 28.50
CA ALA A 485 31.56 21.82 28.45
C ALA A 485 31.79 21.14 29.81
N LYS A 486 30.71 20.93 30.56
CA LYS A 486 30.73 20.28 31.88
C LYS A 486 30.26 18.82 31.86
N GLY A 487 29.74 18.32 30.73
CA GLY A 487 29.26 16.95 30.60
C GLY A 487 30.37 15.93 30.30
N ASP A 488 30.01 14.64 30.36
CA ASP A 488 30.87 13.49 30.05
C ASP A 488 30.30 12.61 28.90
N ASP A 489 29.34 13.13 28.13
CA ASP A 489 28.72 12.41 27.01
C ASP A 489 29.74 12.01 25.94
N PHE A 490 30.75 12.86 25.67
CA PHE A 490 31.88 12.53 24.79
C PHE A 490 32.59 11.21 25.16
N ILE A 491 32.75 10.92 26.46
CA ILE A 491 33.38 9.67 26.91
C ILE A 491 32.43 8.50 26.74
N SER A 492 31.12 8.71 26.94
CA SER A 492 30.14 7.67 26.64
C SER A 492 30.14 7.36 25.14
N TRP A 493 30.18 8.38 24.29
CA TRP A 493 30.30 8.25 22.83
C TRP A 493 31.56 7.46 22.43
N LEU A 494 32.76 7.83 22.88
CA LEU A 494 33.99 7.08 22.57
C LEU A 494 33.94 5.60 23.00
N VAL A 495 33.33 5.33 24.16
CA VAL A 495 33.28 3.99 24.74
C VAL A 495 32.20 3.12 24.09
N ASP A 496 31.06 3.71 23.73
CA ASP A 496 29.95 2.99 23.12
C ASP A 496 30.26 2.63 21.64
N TYR A 497 31.23 3.33 21.02
CA TYR A 497 31.74 3.09 19.66
C TYR A 497 33.19 2.51 19.61
N SER A 498 33.67 1.85 20.68
CA SER A 498 35.09 1.52 20.90
C SER A 498 35.75 0.47 19.97
N SER A 499 35.25 0.24 18.76
CA SER A 499 35.89 -0.64 17.80
C SER A 499 36.27 0.12 16.53
N VAL A 500 37.55 0.50 16.45
CA VAL A 500 38.21 0.97 15.22
C VAL A 500 38.14 -0.11 14.10
N ASP A 501 37.73 -1.34 14.44
CA ASP A 501 37.92 -2.55 13.65
C ASP A 501 36.63 -3.22 13.11
N LYS A 502 35.51 -2.50 12.93
CA LYS A 502 34.24 -3.12 12.50
C LYS A 502 33.67 -2.62 11.16
N PHE A 503 34.53 -2.47 10.16
CA PHE A 503 34.23 -2.06 8.77
C PHE A 503 34.22 -0.55 8.53
N PHE A 504 35.18 -0.08 7.73
CA PHE A 504 35.09 1.20 7.03
C PHE A 504 33.88 1.17 6.07
N PRO A 505 33.21 2.31 5.78
CA PRO A 505 32.07 2.33 4.87
C PRO A 505 32.38 1.57 3.58
N ARG A 506 31.65 0.47 3.36
CA ARG A 506 31.66 -0.24 2.09
C ARG A 506 31.04 0.65 1.02
N PRO A 507 31.37 0.43 -0.27
CA PRO A 507 30.70 1.15 -1.35
C PRO A 507 29.19 1.17 -1.14
N ILE A 508 28.52 2.27 -1.49
CA ILE A 508 27.06 2.39 -1.32
C ILE A 508 26.30 1.23 -1.99
N ARG A 509 26.94 0.61 -2.99
CA ARG A 509 26.45 -0.60 -3.67
C ARG A 509 26.38 -1.84 -2.77
N GLU A 510 27.18 -1.94 -1.73
CA GLU A 510 27.18 -3.12 -0.85
C GLU A 510 26.26 -2.98 0.38
N HIS A 511 25.55 -1.85 0.55
CA HIS A 511 24.67 -1.62 1.70
C HIS A 511 23.19 -1.83 1.37
N ASN A 512 22.53 -2.65 2.19
CA ASN A 512 21.07 -2.83 2.24
C ASN A 512 20.41 -3.19 0.90
N LEU A 513 21.18 -3.71 -0.07
CA LEU A 513 20.64 -4.04 -1.40
C LEU A 513 19.58 -5.14 -1.30
N ASP A 514 19.85 -6.15 -0.47
CA ASP A 514 18.98 -7.27 -0.22
C ASP A 514 17.57 -6.83 0.21
N ILE A 515 17.47 -6.01 1.26
CA ILE A 515 16.18 -5.49 1.70
C ILE A 515 15.59 -4.53 0.66
N TRP A 516 16.42 -3.72 0.00
CA TRP A 516 15.96 -2.76 -1.00
C TRP A 516 15.27 -3.45 -2.18
N VAL A 517 15.89 -4.49 -2.75
CA VAL A 517 15.30 -5.26 -3.86
C VAL A 517 14.05 -6.00 -3.36
N ALA A 518 14.06 -6.57 -2.15
CA ALA A 518 12.88 -7.23 -1.59
C ALA A 518 11.69 -6.26 -1.44
N VAL A 519 11.93 -5.04 -0.96
CA VAL A 519 10.90 -3.99 -0.84
C VAL A 519 10.39 -3.55 -2.20
N LEU A 520 11.27 -3.39 -3.19
CA LEU A 520 10.87 -3.08 -4.56
C LEU A 520 9.91 -4.15 -5.11
N ARG A 521 10.22 -5.43 -4.91
CA ARG A 521 9.37 -6.57 -5.30
C ARG A 521 8.04 -6.58 -4.53
N ALA A 522 8.07 -6.30 -3.22
CA ALA A 522 6.85 -6.17 -2.42
C ALA A 522 5.93 -5.02 -2.89
N VAL A 523 6.51 -3.90 -3.31
CA VAL A 523 5.76 -2.78 -3.92
C VAL A 523 5.13 -3.23 -5.23
N GLN A 524 5.90 -3.88 -6.12
CA GLN A 524 5.39 -4.42 -7.39
C GLN A 524 4.22 -5.40 -7.18
N PHE A 525 4.32 -6.30 -6.20
CA PHE A 525 3.22 -7.20 -5.82
C PHE A 525 1.96 -6.45 -5.37
N THR A 526 2.16 -5.39 -4.58
CA THR A 526 1.06 -4.56 -4.07
C THR A 526 0.39 -3.81 -5.22
N CYS A 527 1.17 -3.26 -6.15
CA CYS A 527 0.68 -2.57 -7.34
C CYS A 527 -0.09 -3.52 -8.27
N ARG A 528 0.41 -4.72 -8.53
CA ARG A 528 -0.31 -5.78 -9.27
C ARG A 528 -1.62 -6.16 -8.61
N THR A 529 -1.58 -6.40 -7.30
CA THR A 529 -2.76 -6.73 -6.51
C THR A 529 -3.79 -5.59 -6.57
N LEU A 530 -3.35 -4.33 -6.48
CA LEU A 530 -4.22 -3.16 -6.66
C LEU A 530 -4.79 -3.07 -8.07
N GLY A 531 -3.99 -3.34 -9.11
CA GLY A 531 -4.44 -3.40 -10.50
C GLY A 531 -5.60 -4.39 -10.68
N THR A 532 -5.47 -5.61 -10.16
CA THR A 532 -6.58 -6.59 -10.21
C THR A 532 -7.82 -6.14 -9.43
N LYS A 533 -7.64 -5.43 -8.31
CA LYS A 533 -8.75 -4.85 -7.54
C LYS A 533 -9.42 -3.72 -8.31
N TYR A 534 -8.67 -2.86 -8.99
CA TYR A 534 -9.23 -1.79 -9.82
C TYR A 534 -9.97 -2.34 -11.03
N ALA A 535 -9.42 -3.36 -11.72
CA ALA A 535 -10.12 -4.03 -12.81
C ALA A 535 -11.47 -4.61 -12.34
N LYS A 536 -11.49 -5.29 -11.17
CA LYS A 536 -12.74 -5.76 -10.55
C LYS A 536 -13.67 -4.61 -10.20
N LYS A 537 -13.15 -3.49 -9.67
CA LYS A 537 -13.97 -2.31 -9.36
C LYS A 537 -14.63 -1.72 -10.61
N VAL A 538 -13.90 -1.63 -11.72
CA VAL A 538 -14.44 -1.18 -13.01
C VAL A 538 -15.59 -2.09 -13.45
N GLN A 539 -15.41 -3.42 -13.39
CA GLN A 539 -16.50 -4.37 -13.68
C GLN A 539 -17.74 -4.16 -12.80
N VAL A 540 -17.54 -3.89 -11.50
CA VAL A 540 -18.66 -3.60 -10.58
C VAL A 540 -19.35 -2.26 -10.92
N LEU A 541 -18.58 -1.23 -11.29
CA LEU A 541 -19.13 0.08 -11.68
C LEU A 541 -19.90 0.01 -13.00
N ASP A 542 -19.39 -0.72 -13.98
CA ASP A 542 -20.09 -0.94 -15.26
C ASP A 542 -21.41 -1.70 -15.04
N TYR A 543 -21.40 -2.66 -14.12
CA TYR A 543 -22.60 -3.37 -13.69
C TYR A 543 -23.60 -2.46 -12.95
N ASP A 544 -23.15 -1.55 -12.08
CA ASP A 544 -24.01 -0.55 -11.42
C ASP A 544 -24.66 0.42 -12.43
N ALA A 545 -23.88 0.87 -13.41
CA ALA A 545 -24.36 1.71 -14.50
C ALA A 545 -25.43 0.97 -15.32
N ALA A 546 -25.21 -0.32 -15.61
CA ALA A 546 -26.19 -1.17 -16.26
C ALA A 546 -27.50 -1.30 -15.45
N LEU A 547 -27.42 -1.54 -14.13
CA LEU A 547 -28.61 -1.57 -13.26
C LEU A 547 -29.35 -0.23 -13.25
N THR A 548 -28.64 0.89 -13.34
CA THR A 548 -29.26 2.22 -13.43
C THR A 548 -29.98 2.42 -14.76
N VAL A 549 -29.43 1.91 -15.87
CA VAL A 549 -30.14 1.90 -17.17
C VAL A 549 -31.42 1.05 -17.08
N ILE A 550 -31.36 -0.13 -16.46
CA ILE A 550 -32.51 -1.01 -16.22
C ILE A 550 -33.59 -0.29 -15.39
N GLU A 551 -33.21 0.34 -14.28
CA GLU A 551 -34.14 1.08 -13.42
C GLU A 551 -34.81 2.25 -14.17
N ASN A 552 -34.03 3.00 -14.96
CA ASN A 552 -34.56 4.11 -15.74
C ASN A 552 -35.53 3.65 -16.83
N LEU A 553 -35.35 2.46 -17.40
CA LEU A 553 -36.31 1.87 -18.33
C LEU A 553 -37.64 1.56 -17.64
N CYS A 554 -37.61 0.98 -16.44
CA CYS A 554 -38.81 0.75 -15.63
C CYS A 554 -39.54 2.06 -15.29
N LYS A 555 -38.80 3.09 -14.84
CA LYS A 555 -39.36 4.41 -14.53
C LYS A 555 -39.99 5.10 -15.75
N SER A 556 -39.30 5.04 -16.89
CA SER A 556 -39.81 5.61 -18.15
C SER A 556 -41.11 4.91 -18.59
N GLU A 557 -41.19 3.60 -18.37
CA GLU A 557 -42.42 2.85 -18.61
C GLU A 557 -43.53 3.26 -17.63
N ASP A 558 -43.25 3.48 -16.35
CA ASP A 558 -44.25 3.99 -15.39
C ASP A 558 -44.79 5.37 -15.77
N GLU A 559 -43.90 6.27 -16.21
CA GLU A 559 -44.31 7.57 -16.73
C GLU A 559 -45.21 7.43 -17.96
N ARG A 560 -44.91 6.46 -18.84
CA ARG A 560 -45.74 6.14 -19.99
C ARG A 560 -47.12 5.58 -19.56
N ARG A 561 -47.15 4.68 -18.57
CA ARG A 561 -48.37 4.06 -18.03
C ARG A 561 -49.34 5.08 -17.43
N ARG A 562 -48.85 6.18 -16.85
CA ARG A 562 -49.71 7.27 -16.33
C ARG A 562 -50.63 7.88 -17.38
N ASN A 563 -50.28 7.77 -18.66
CA ASN A 563 -51.02 8.37 -19.77
C ASN A 563 -51.69 7.34 -20.70
N LEU A 564 -51.61 6.04 -20.39
CA LEU A 564 -52.06 4.94 -21.27
C LEU A 564 -52.96 3.94 -20.52
N GLN A 565 -53.81 3.24 -21.28
CA GLN A 565 -54.63 2.16 -20.75
C GLN A 565 -53.78 0.91 -20.44
N GLU A 566 -54.19 0.11 -19.45
CA GLU A 566 -53.46 -1.07 -18.95
C GLU A 566 -53.10 -2.08 -20.06
N GLU A 567 -53.96 -2.20 -21.08
CA GLU A 567 -53.77 -3.09 -22.23
C GLU A 567 -52.58 -2.69 -23.12
N GLN A 568 -52.11 -1.45 -22.99
CA GLN A 568 -50.98 -0.89 -23.74
C GLN A 568 -49.67 -0.91 -22.93
N TRP A 569 -49.69 -1.44 -21.71
CA TRP A 569 -48.52 -1.49 -20.83
C TRP A 569 -47.54 -2.57 -21.28
N ASN A 570 -46.26 -2.22 -21.30
CA ASN A 570 -45.20 -3.20 -21.51
C ASN A 570 -44.76 -3.70 -20.14
N ARG A 571 -44.78 -5.02 -19.93
CA ARG A 571 -44.15 -5.61 -18.73
C ARG A 571 -42.66 -5.26 -18.72
N TYR A 572 -42.11 -4.98 -17.54
CA TYR A 572 -40.70 -4.64 -17.41
C TYR A 572 -39.82 -5.76 -17.96
N ALA A 573 -40.13 -7.02 -17.66
CA ALA A 573 -39.39 -8.17 -18.18
C ALA A 573 -39.32 -8.18 -19.72
N SER A 574 -40.42 -7.83 -20.41
CA SER A 574 -40.40 -7.74 -21.87
C SER A 574 -39.57 -6.55 -22.37
N LEU A 575 -39.68 -5.41 -21.71
CA LEU A 575 -38.92 -4.20 -22.04
C LEU A 575 -37.40 -4.41 -21.92
N LEU A 576 -36.97 -5.07 -20.84
CA LEU A 576 -35.56 -5.42 -20.62
C LEU A 576 -35.06 -6.41 -21.68
N CYS A 577 -35.83 -7.44 -22.01
CA CYS A 577 -35.48 -8.36 -23.10
C CYS A 577 -35.37 -7.64 -24.46
N ASP A 578 -36.26 -6.69 -24.74
CA ASP A 578 -36.24 -5.95 -26.00
C ASP A 578 -35.08 -4.94 -26.07
N ARG A 579 -34.68 -4.35 -24.93
CA ARG A 579 -33.45 -3.55 -24.82
C ARG A 579 -32.21 -4.38 -25.14
N CYS A 580 -32.10 -5.59 -24.60
CA CYS A 580 -30.98 -6.49 -24.90
C CYS A 580 -30.87 -6.78 -26.40
N LYS A 581 -31.98 -7.00 -27.10
CA LYS A 581 -31.97 -7.23 -28.56
C LYS A 581 -31.40 -6.06 -29.35
N GLN A 582 -31.67 -4.83 -28.93
CA GLN A 582 -31.16 -3.61 -29.57
C GLN A 582 -29.67 -3.39 -29.25
N SER A 583 -29.20 -3.85 -28.11
CA SER A 583 -27.80 -3.69 -27.69
C SER A 583 -26.84 -4.70 -28.33
N VAL A 584 -27.32 -5.90 -28.71
CA VAL A 584 -26.50 -6.95 -29.38
C VAL A 584 -25.97 -6.51 -30.76
N THR A 585 -26.56 -5.50 -31.40
CA THR A 585 -26.10 -4.99 -32.71
C THR A 585 -24.90 -4.03 -32.64
N GLY A 586 -24.44 -3.67 -31.43
CA GLY A 586 -23.24 -2.84 -31.21
C GLY A 586 -22.40 -3.37 -30.04
N TYR A 587 -21.34 -4.11 -30.35
CA TYR A 587 -20.46 -4.71 -29.34
C TYR A 587 -19.59 -3.64 -28.66
N SER A 588 -19.77 -3.48 -27.35
CA SER A 588 -18.94 -2.64 -26.47
C SER A 588 -18.90 -3.26 -25.07
N LEU A 589 -17.90 -2.95 -24.25
CA LEU A 589 -17.77 -3.43 -22.86
C LEU A 589 -19.04 -3.12 -22.01
N GLY A 590 -19.69 -1.97 -22.28
CA GLY A 590 -20.94 -1.58 -21.63
C GLY A 590 -22.16 -2.43 -22.05
N THR A 591 -22.10 -3.05 -23.24
CA THR A 591 -23.14 -3.97 -23.73
C THR A 591 -23.12 -5.28 -22.94
N GLU A 592 -21.94 -5.78 -22.58
CA GLU A 592 -21.78 -7.05 -21.85
C GLU A 592 -22.30 -6.94 -20.41
N SER A 593 -21.92 -5.87 -19.72
CA SER A 593 -22.40 -5.59 -18.35
C SER A 593 -23.93 -5.44 -18.30
N LEU A 594 -24.54 -4.86 -19.34
CA LEU A 594 -25.99 -4.76 -19.46
C LEU A 594 -26.66 -6.13 -19.63
N LEU A 595 -26.08 -7.03 -20.43
CA LEU A 595 -26.61 -8.38 -20.64
C LEU A 595 -26.56 -9.20 -19.34
N CYS A 596 -25.43 -9.17 -18.62
CA CYS A 596 -25.28 -9.83 -17.33
C CYS A 596 -26.30 -9.28 -16.30
N ALA A 597 -26.44 -7.97 -16.20
CA ALA A 597 -27.39 -7.35 -15.27
C ALA A 597 -28.85 -7.71 -15.58
N VAL A 598 -29.24 -7.76 -16.86
CA VAL A 598 -30.60 -8.17 -17.24
C VAL A 598 -30.83 -9.65 -16.95
N ARG A 599 -29.86 -10.53 -17.22
CA ARG A 599 -29.92 -11.96 -16.83
C ARG A 599 -30.18 -12.08 -15.33
N ASP A 600 -29.33 -11.46 -14.52
CA ASP A 600 -29.41 -11.55 -13.06
C ASP A 600 -30.75 -11.04 -12.52
N VAL A 601 -31.27 -9.95 -13.08
CA VAL A 601 -32.59 -9.41 -12.71
C VAL A 601 -33.70 -10.42 -13.01
N LEU A 602 -33.72 -11.00 -14.21
CA LEU A 602 -34.74 -11.96 -14.65
C LEU A 602 -34.60 -13.34 -13.98
N GLU A 603 -33.39 -13.68 -13.55
CA GLU A 603 -33.09 -14.90 -12.79
C GLU A 603 -33.34 -14.76 -11.29
N ARG A 604 -33.52 -13.52 -10.81
CA ARG A 604 -33.62 -13.19 -9.38
C ARG A 604 -32.36 -13.67 -8.64
N ALA A 605 -31.21 -13.45 -9.26
CA ALA A 605 -29.92 -13.82 -8.70
C ALA A 605 -29.74 -13.13 -7.34
N SER A 606 -29.29 -13.88 -6.34
CA SER A 606 -29.03 -13.32 -5.01
C SER A 606 -27.77 -12.44 -4.97
N TYR A 607 -26.89 -12.56 -5.98
CA TYR A 607 -25.65 -11.81 -6.11
C TYR A 607 -25.36 -11.51 -7.58
N PRO A 608 -24.69 -10.38 -7.89
CA PRO A 608 -24.24 -10.08 -9.25
C PRO A 608 -23.29 -11.16 -9.77
N THR A 609 -23.58 -11.68 -10.96
CA THR A 609 -22.74 -12.60 -11.69
C THR A 609 -21.93 -11.83 -12.73
N TYR A 610 -20.64 -11.64 -12.45
CA TYR A 610 -19.69 -10.97 -13.36
C TYR A 610 -19.15 -11.91 -14.45
N ASP A 611 -19.81 -13.07 -14.62
CA ASP A 611 -19.35 -14.11 -15.54
C ASP A 611 -19.95 -13.92 -16.94
N PHE A 612 -19.06 -14.00 -17.92
CA PHE A 612 -19.32 -13.90 -19.35
C PHE A 612 -19.39 -15.30 -19.96
N THR A 613 -20.27 -16.15 -19.40
CA THR A 613 -20.58 -17.45 -20.00
C THR A 613 -21.47 -17.25 -21.23
N ASP A 614 -21.13 -18.02 -22.27
CA ASP A 614 -21.55 -17.96 -23.69
C ASP A 614 -22.81 -17.10 -23.96
N LEU A 615 -22.67 -16.09 -24.84
CA LEU A 615 -23.74 -15.14 -25.24
C LEU A 615 -25.05 -15.85 -25.64
N LYS A 616 -24.94 -17.12 -26.03
CA LYS A 616 -26.02 -18.03 -26.38
C LYS A 616 -26.98 -18.32 -25.22
N ASP A 617 -26.49 -18.47 -23.99
CA ASP A 617 -27.32 -18.73 -22.81
C ASP A 617 -28.18 -17.51 -22.43
N CYS A 618 -27.59 -16.31 -22.50
CA CYS A 618 -28.31 -15.03 -22.40
C CYS A 618 -29.37 -14.87 -23.51
N LEU A 619 -29.12 -15.50 -24.67
CA LEU A 619 -30.03 -15.47 -25.80
C LEU A 619 -31.14 -16.55 -25.74
N ASP A 620 -31.01 -17.57 -24.89
CA ASP A 620 -31.98 -18.66 -24.73
C ASP A 620 -32.95 -18.41 -23.55
N LEU A 621 -32.58 -17.57 -22.59
CA LEU A 621 -33.50 -16.96 -21.59
C LEU A 621 -34.65 -16.13 -22.23
N ARG A 622 -34.59 -15.88 -23.55
CA ARG A 622 -35.41 -14.96 -24.36
C ARG A 622 -36.88 -15.35 -24.56
N HIS A 623 -37.29 -16.57 -24.20
CA HIS A 623 -38.66 -17.07 -24.47
C HIS A 623 -39.46 -17.50 -23.25
N GLU A 624 -38.83 -17.98 -22.17
CA GLU A 624 -39.58 -18.55 -21.03
C GLU A 624 -39.96 -17.51 -19.95
N ARG A 625 -39.28 -16.36 -19.85
CA ARG A 625 -39.39 -15.45 -18.68
C ARG A 625 -39.96 -14.06 -18.94
N LYS A 626 -40.49 -13.79 -20.14
CA LYS A 626 -41.24 -12.54 -20.43
C LYS A 626 -42.49 -12.35 -19.58
N SER A 627 -42.92 -13.40 -18.89
CA SER A 627 -44.10 -13.46 -18.03
C SER A 627 -43.83 -13.05 -16.57
N LEU A 628 -42.59 -12.74 -16.18
CA LEU A 628 -42.28 -12.28 -14.82
C LEU A 628 -43.11 -11.04 -14.47
N SER A 629 -43.61 -10.95 -13.24
CA SER A 629 -44.35 -9.77 -12.78
C SER A 629 -43.41 -8.61 -12.50
N ASP A 630 -43.92 -7.39 -12.67
CA ASP A 630 -43.16 -6.16 -12.49
C ASP A 630 -42.62 -6.02 -11.06
N ASP A 631 -43.40 -6.43 -10.05
CA ASP A 631 -42.98 -6.39 -8.64
C ASP A 631 -41.73 -7.24 -8.37
N LEU A 632 -41.65 -8.43 -8.98
CA LEU A 632 -40.50 -9.32 -8.83
C LEU A 632 -39.26 -8.79 -9.57
N VAL A 633 -39.45 -8.07 -10.67
CA VAL A 633 -38.36 -7.37 -11.38
C VAL A 633 -37.80 -6.25 -10.50
N LEU A 634 -38.68 -5.42 -9.90
CA LEU A 634 -38.27 -4.33 -9.02
C LEU A 634 -37.57 -4.82 -7.75
N GLU A 635 -38.08 -5.88 -7.12
CA GLU A 635 -37.45 -6.52 -5.95
C GLU A 635 -36.03 -7.00 -6.30
N SER A 636 -35.88 -7.64 -7.46
CA SER A 636 -34.58 -8.14 -7.94
C SER A 636 -33.58 -7.01 -8.21
N ILE A 637 -34.02 -5.92 -8.86
CA ILE A 637 -33.19 -4.72 -9.08
C ILE A 637 -32.74 -4.12 -7.74
N MET A 638 -33.65 -3.99 -6.78
CA MET A 638 -33.33 -3.44 -5.45
C MET A 638 -32.29 -4.29 -4.72
N LEU A 639 -32.46 -5.61 -4.73
CA LEU A 639 -31.53 -6.55 -4.10
C LEU A 639 -30.14 -6.49 -4.75
N LEU A 640 -30.06 -6.50 -6.07
CA LEU A 640 -28.80 -6.42 -6.80
C LEU A 640 -28.11 -5.08 -6.60
N LYS A 641 -28.85 -3.96 -6.60
CA LYS A 641 -28.30 -2.62 -6.29
C LYS A 641 -27.73 -2.54 -4.89
N LEU A 642 -28.41 -3.12 -3.90
CA LEU A 642 -27.91 -3.19 -2.54
C LEU A 642 -26.56 -3.94 -2.50
N MET A 643 -26.48 -5.11 -3.13
CA MET A 643 -25.25 -5.91 -3.18
C MET A 643 -24.10 -5.21 -3.91
N VAL A 644 -24.38 -4.49 -4.98
CA VAL A 644 -23.39 -3.71 -5.73
C VAL A 644 -22.90 -2.52 -4.90
N THR A 645 -23.80 -1.84 -4.18
CA THR A 645 -23.45 -0.72 -3.28
C THR A 645 -22.43 -1.15 -2.24
N TYR A 646 -22.59 -2.34 -1.63
CA TYR A 646 -21.63 -2.93 -0.69
C TYR A 646 -20.26 -3.29 -1.31
N LYS A 647 -20.17 -3.45 -2.64
CA LYS A 647 -18.92 -3.78 -3.33
C LYS A 647 -18.21 -2.56 -3.93
N VAL A 648 -18.94 -1.48 -4.21
CA VAL A 648 -18.40 -0.23 -4.79
C VAL A 648 -17.83 0.71 -3.73
N HIS A 649 -18.48 0.76 -2.56
CA HIS A 649 -18.21 1.69 -1.46
C HIS A 649 -17.63 0.96 -0.26
#